data_AF-A0A7X9GCH6-F1
#
_entry.id   AF-A0A7X9GCH6-F1
#
_cell.length_a   1.000
_cell.length_b   1.000
_cell.length_c   1.000
_cell.angle_alpha   90.00
_cell.angle_beta   90.00
_cell.angle_gamma   90.00
#
_symmetry.space_group_name_H-M   'P 1'
#
loop_
_entity.id
_entity.type
_entity.pdbx_description
1 polymer ?
#
loop_
_entity_poly.entity_id
_entity_poly.type
_entity_poly.pdbx_seq_one_letter_code
_entity_poly.pdbx_strand_id
1 'polypeptide(L)'
;MIKSSNFRGFRGQTISSFLDKHSVSSEIKIPRGEKVKLCSSDDFNAVAKGFEEKYNSEKGPRIISNVGGFYVMASLLGIASSKCKTKPYALFFDKKHGNTLNGLYNSLLVKMCDTKEGYIKYLLGIDDIDLVKAVSSSLYNEYIIIVLSEEDEKFKKLAKKDQRLYLPSLYKKDQERIDKIIYDRYIKENHFLKKSILENFDISKIVKYCQNKEYDVKKHFDMLISKAEKKFRKEDFKLFVSCAEKMTNYLSQQQNYKDLVAYLSKDIKINKKYHILANDEIYRGFKSLFNVKGSYIKFAQGIDISSSKGVQKLISILQEESFVSEEGSKLSIDLAFIPHINVFKDIYPFLKGNVQNYVMLSPKRGKNNRYFFMDDTATLDIRTLSSIGGDFIKKERDIRIGLTKNIDKISAEKGFPLMMFIAGANYGNIYHSEPDTQNMVDLAIANKVDTVFIQGFFYSTYYHYQTSRRMLTDPTYPTLSSRLQAAKAVIEKLTNAGIKVVYQMGDEEYYLYKDLFRIYTREQEVIGNDFLKREDLRSKYDWIRPIIIQYLIPYLIRSGEDVVNLYTDDSNKTSVTKVCLAIKRYIEGNPLGDFEDLIKPEFLKDTEMFKVVSSYVEQMDEENKKSILNLMSRPTYSRGPYSDERSAAIKKAELTDVGQLNVNSSSSDMSIVTDGRTINMSVPQMIRDEWYEEPGLLSGIKESVLGDPTRKRITQVSKEPNYPGGFIITGNIEEKMVILPYFERLREIMEHVQRTGEGLPLIVEGKINDWQLGSLTERPDYDIKFLDYLMYEAGADILSFNGDLIQGYNYKGFANENRHLGATSITQQMLHFNRMIEPYVKDAMGVVNYDFGPCSHLAYEIMAHLVKKELINRPTGNFGNSHTIKRGIDYKTVNLDLPTSLQPYESIIRNKLSNIKNLRNISIVEGNHEANSDWDYKGFDETQLLAQMFEGYKKHSGSDVGISYAEFIANKYGDIMQASASTMEINGYRIFNTHYEGRGSKSITERAYKWLSGSKGSLPKIDILDFGHYHLFEMAVVRGTLVHCTGHGAGTSGYEYRLGYPPKKPIYAYKMFMPDGSVRLVTIGANFLENYQIKNSYIKGRGLDNFISDCMVEPVDMLAEISSGQIQKMYSRSLKPRAPQSIGPKIPRKS
;
A
#
# COMPACT_ATOMS: atom_id res chain seq x y z
N MET A 1 21.26 -38.25 -39.10
CA MET A 1 20.07 -39.09 -39.37
C MET A 1 20.07 -40.26 -38.39
N ILE A 2 19.35 -40.13 -37.26
CA ILE A 2 19.00 -41.25 -36.37
C ILE A 2 17.48 -41.34 -36.37
N LYS A 3 16.99 -42.58 -36.51
CA LYS A 3 15.66 -42.96 -36.99
C LYS A 3 14.53 -42.45 -36.11
N SER A 4 13.49 -41.94 -36.76
CA SER A 4 12.14 -41.63 -36.25
C SER A 4 11.32 -42.87 -35.84
N SER A 5 11.95 -43.93 -35.31
CA SER A 5 11.33 -45.26 -35.21
C SER A 5 10.44 -45.52 -33.99
N ASN A 6 10.52 -44.74 -32.89
CA ASN A 6 9.80 -45.12 -31.66
C ASN A 6 8.39 -44.52 -31.51
N PHE A 7 8.06 -43.39 -32.16
CA PHE A 7 6.72 -42.79 -32.06
C PHE A 7 5.61 -43.58 -32.82
N ARG A 8 5.98 -44.62 -33.58
CA ARG A 8 5.02 -45.59 -34.15
C ARG A 8 4.40 -46.49 -33.07
N GLY A 9 5.05 -46.66 -31.91
CA GLY A 9 4.59 -47.53 -30.82
C GLY A 9 3.28 -47.09 -30.18
N PHE A 10 3.19 -45.86 -29.65
CA PHE A 10 1.98 -45.38 -28.96
C PHE A 10 0.75 -45.23 -29.89
N ARG A 11 0.99 -44.76 -31.13
CA ARG A 11 -0.05 -44.52 -32.16
C ARG A 11 -0.66 -45.81 -32.72
N GLY A 12 0.12 -46.88 -32.79
CA GLY A 12 -0.31 -48.20 -33.28
C GLY A 12 -0.98 -49.08 -32.23
N GLN A 13 -0.88 -48.74 -30.94
CA GLN A 13 -1.47 -49.52 -29.86
C GLN A 13 -2.97 -49.24 -29.71
N THR A 14 -3.76 -50.27 -29.43
CA THR A 14 -5.15 -50.15 -28.98
C THR A 14 -5.19 -49.76 -27.49
N ILE A 15 -6.37 -49.41 -26.97
CA ILE A 15 -6.51 -49.16 -25.52
C ILE A 15 -6.22 -50.45 -24.75
N SER A 16 -6.75 -51.58 -25.24
CA SER A 16 -6.57 -52.91 -24.66
C SER A 16 -5.10 -53.32 -24.61
N SER A 17 -4.37 -53.22 -25.72
CA SER A 17 -2.94 -53.61 -25.76
C SER A 17 -2.05 -52.77 -24.85
N PHE A 18 -2.39 -51.48 -24.66
CA PHE A 18 -1.66 -50.59 -23.77
C PHE A 18 -1.91 -50.92 -22.30
N LEU A 19 -3.16 -51.23 -21.95
CA LEU A 19 -3.52 -51.64 -20.60
C LEU A 19 -2.81 -52.93 -20.21
N ASP A 20 -2.76 -53.92 -21.11
CA ASP A 20 -2.05 -55.19 -20.88
C ASP A 20 -0.55 -54.99 -20.67
N LYS A 21 0.05 -53.98 -21.33
CA LYS A 21 1.47 -53.64 -21.18
C LYS A 21 1.78 -52.97 -19.83
N HIS A 22 0.94 -52.04 -19.38
CA HIS A 22 1.28 -51.10 -18.28
C HIS A 22 0.47 -51.27 -16.98
N SER A 23 -0.50 -52.19 -16.96
CA SER A 23 -1.35 -52.44 -15.78
C SER A 23 -0.96 -53.75 -15.09
N VAL A 24 -1.07 -53.78 -13.76
CA VAL A 24 -0.75 -54.97 -12.94
C VAL A 24 -1.75 -56.12 -13.19
N SER A 25 -2.92 -55.81 -13.77
CA SER A 25 -3.91 -56.77 -14.24
C SER A 25 -4.72 -56.17 -15.39
N SER A 26 -5.08 -57.00 -16.37
CA SER A 26 -6.04 -56.64 -17.43
C SER A 26 -7.49 -56.62 -16.92
N GLU A 27 -7.77 -57.21 -15.76
CA GLU A 27 -9.07 -57.12 -15.08
C GLU A 27 -9.18 -55.87 -14.22
N ILE A 28 -10.10 -54.97 -14.59
CA ILE A 28 -10.37 -53.75 -13.82
C ILE A 28 -11.21 -54.10 -12.59
N LYS A 29 -10.63 -54.16 -11.39
CA LYS A 29 -11.40 -54.38 -10.15
C LYS A 29 -11.75 -53.03 -9.52
N ILE A 30 -12.98 -52.87 -9.02
CA ILE A 30 -13.35 -51.76 -8.15
C ILE A 30 -13.14 -52.25 -6.71
N PRO A 31 -12.14 -51.74 -5.96
CA PRO A 31 -11.96 -52.07 -4.56
C PRO A 31 -13.24 -51.80 -3.75
N ARG A 32 -13.54 -52.67 -2.78
CA ARG A 32 -14.76 -52.57 -1.95
C ARG A 32 -14.78 -51.20 -1.23
N GLY A 33 -15.83 -50.41 -1.47
CA GLY A 33 -16.00 -49.08 -0.87
C GLY A 33 -15.40 -47.92 -1.67
N GLU A 34 -14.73 -48.15 -2.81
CA GLU A 34 -14.23 -47.09 -3.66
C GLU A 34 -15.36 -46.43 -4.47
N LYS A 35 -15.57 -45.11 -4.29
CA LYS A 35 -16.52 -44.33 -5.08
C LYS A 35 -15.94 -43.95 -6.45
N VAL A 36 -16.72 -44.17 -7.50
CA VAL A 36 -16.42 -43.75 -8.88
C VAL A 36 -16.82 -42.30 -9.09
N LYS A 37 -15.91 -41.45 -9.59
CA LYS A 37 -16.27 -40.09 -10.01
C LYS A 37 -16.94 -40.12 -11.38
N LEU A 38 -18.24 -39.82 -11.40
CA LEU A 38 -19.12 -39.97 -12.57
C LEU A 38 -19.01 -38.80 -13.57
N CYS A 39 -18.89 -37.55 -13.12
CA CYS A 39 -18.79 -36.34 -13.96
C CYS A 39 -17.78 -35.31 -13.40
N SER A 40 -17.49 -34.23 -14.14
CA SER A 40 -16.51 -33.20 -13.72
C SER A 40 -17.13 -32.11 -12.83
N SER A 41 -18.35 -31.67 -13.15
CA SER A 41 -19.15 -30.64 -12.45
C SER A 41 -18.57 -29.23 -12.34
N ASP A 42 -17.36 -29.00 -12.83
CA ASP A 42 -16.63 -27.74 -12.75
C ASP A 42 -16.90 -26.84 -13.97
N ASP A 43 -16.89 -25.51 -13.79
CA ASP A 43 -16.97 -24.57 -14.92
C ASP A 43 -15.61 -24.44 -15.61
N PHE A 44 -15.56 -24.76 -16.90
CA PHE A 44 -14.34 -24.74 -17.69
C PHE A 44 -14.45 -23.89 -18.97
N ASN A 45 -15.48 -23.05 -19.11
CA ASN A 45 -15.67 -22.28 -20.34
C ASN A 45 -14.51 -21.32 -20.64
N ALA A 46 -13.96 -20.65 -19.62
CA ALA A 46 -12.83 -19.74 -19.79
C ALA A 46 -11.55 -20.49 -20.21
N VAL A 47 -11.31 -21.65 -19.60
CA VAL A 47 -10.21 -22.55 -19.95
C VAL A 47 -10.34 -23.05 -21.38
N ALA A 48 -11.54 -23.49 -21.78
CA ALA A 48 -11.79 -23.96 -23.14
C ALA A 48 -11.61 -22.85 -24.18
N LYS A 49 -12.05 -21.62 -23.88
CA LYS A 49 -11.85 -20.46 -24.76
C LYS A 49 -10.37 -20.14 -24.96
N GLY A 50 -9.60 -20.02 -23.86
CA GLY A 50 -8.16 -19.74 -23.97
C GLY A 50 -7.38 -20.89 -24.64
N PHE A 51 -7.80 -22.14 -24.41
CA PHE A 51 -7.23 -23.30 -25.10
C PHE A 51 -7.52 -23.28 -26.61
N GLU A 52 -8.77 -22.97 -27.00
CA GLU A 52 -9.17 -22.80 -28.39
C GLU A 52 -8.37 -21.70 -29.08
N GLU A 53 -8.24 -20.52 -28.47
CA GLU A 53 -7.47 -19.38 -29.00
C GLU A 53 -5.99 -19.74 -29.18
N LYS A 54 -5.39 -20.46 -28.22
CA LYS A 54 -3.97 -20.83 -28.26
C LYS A 54 -3.63 -21.90 -29.29
N TYR A 55 -4.47 -22.93 -29.43
CA TYR A 55 -4.15 -24.10 -30.24
C TYR A 55 -4.84 -24.13 -31.61
N ASN A 56 -5.56 -23.05 -31.96
CA ASN A 56 -6.16 -22.92 -33.29
C ASN A 56 -5.08 -22.91 -34.38
N SER A 57 -5.20 -23.79 -35.38
CA SER A 57 -4.23 -23.93 -36.48
C SER A 57 -2.78 -24.29 -36.05
N GLU A 58 -2.60 -24.73 -34.80
CA GLU A 58 -1.33 -25.21 -34.25
C GLU A 58 -1.18 -26.73 -34.37
N LYS A 59 -0.01 -27.26 -34.00
CA LYS A 59 0.20 -28.71 -33.86
C LYS A 59 -0.63 -29.24 -32.67
N GLY A 60 -1.27 -30.40 -32.83
CA GLY A 60 -2.07 -31.02 -31.79
C GLY A 60 -1.20 -31.38 -30.58
N PRO A 61 -1.61 -30.97 -29.36
CA PRO A 61 -0.78 -31.15 -28.16
C PRO A 61 -0.74 -32.60 -27.69
N ARG A 62 0.36 -32.97 -27.05
CA ARG A 62 0.54 -34.17 -26.24
C ARG A 62 0.15 -33.84 -24.80
N ILE A 63 -0.87 -34.51 -24.29
CA ILE A 63 -1.54 -34.21 -23.03
C ILE A 63 -1.39 -35.37 -22.05
N ILE A 64 -1.10 -35.05 -20.80
CA ILE A 64 -1.28 -35.97 -19.67
C ILE A 64 -2.38 -35.44 -18.76
N SER A 65 -3.28 -36.31 -18.31
CA SER A 65 -4.47 -35.87 -17.55
C SER A 65 -4.89 -36.84 -16.47
N ASN A 66 -5.33 -36.30 -15.33
CA ASN A 66 -6.03 -37.12 -14.33
C ASN A 66 -7.46 -37.44 -14.79
N VAL A 67 -7.90 -38.70 -14.60
CA VAL A 67 -9.23 -39.16 -15.06
C VAL A 67 -10.39 -38.42 -14.38
N GLY A 68 -10.19 -37.90 -13.17
CA GLY A 68 -11.20 -37.15 -12.42
C GLY A 68 -11.77 -35.91 -13.13
N GLY A 69 -11.18 -35.45 -14.23
CA GLY A 69 -11.68 -34.38 -15.11
C GLY A 69 -12.09 -34.85 -16.51
N PHE A 70 -12.52 -36.11 -16.69
CA PHE A 70 -12.72 -36.74 -17.99
C PHE A 70 -13.52 -35.89 -18.99
N TYR A 71 -14.73 -35.40 -18.64
CA TYR A 71 -15.56 -34.63 -19.59
C TYR A 71 -14.93 -33.31 -20.01
N VAL A 72 -14.24 -32.62 -19.10
CA VAL A 72 -13.48 -31.39 -19.41
C VAL A 72 -12.37 -31.70 -20.41
N MET A 73 -11.57 -32.73 -20.13
CA MET A 73 -10.46 -33.08 -21.00
C MET A 73 -10.95 -33.63 -22.35
N ALA A 74 -12.01 -34.43 -22.36
CA ALA A 74 -12.63 -34.92 -23.59
C ALA A 74 -13.16 -33.77 -24.45
N SER A 75 -13.73 -32.73 -23.84
CA SER A 75 -14.08 -31.47 -24.49
C SER A 75 -12.87 -30.77 -25.11
N LEU A 76 -11.80 -30.56 -24.35
CA LEU A 76 -10.58 -29.89 -24.85
C LEU A 76 -9.91 -30.68 -25.98
N LEU A 77 -9.85 -32.01 -25.85
CA LEU A 77 -9.35 -32.92 -26.88
C LEU A 77 -10.22 -32.89 -28.14
N GLY A 78 -11.54 -32.77 -28.00
CA GLY A 78 -12.46 -32.58 -29.11
C GLY A 78 -12.22 -31.27 -29.86
N ILE A 79 -12.05 -30.17 -29.12
CA ILE A 79 -11.68 -28.86 -29.69
C ILE A 79 -10.34 -28.97 -30.44
N ALA A 80 -9.27 -29.45 -29.78
CA ALA A 80 -7.96 -29.62 -30.41
C ALA A 80 -8.03 -30.50 -31.66
N SER A 81 -8.75 -31.63 -31.61
CA SER A 81 -8.85 -32.52 -32.76
C SER A 81 -9.62 -31.90 -33.94
N SER A 82 -10.48 -30.91 -33.69
CA SER A 82 -11.22 -30.19 -34.73
C SER A 82 -10.50 -28.95 -35.28
N LYS A 83 -9.68 -28.27 -34.45
CA LYS A 83 -9.06 -26.98 -34.80
C LYS A 83 -7.54 -27.05 -35.06
N CYS A 84 -6.84 -28.09 -34.61
CA CYS A 84 -5.39 -28.23 -34.81
C CYS A 84 -5.03 -28.89 -36.15
N LYS A 85 -3.81 -28.63 -36.65
CA LYS A 85 -3.23 -29.23 -37.86
C LYS A 85 -3.00 -30.74 -37.72
N THR A 86 -2.79 -31.23 -36.50
CA THR A 86 -2.58 -32.66 -36.20
C THR A 86 -3.41 -33.07 -35.00
N LYS A 87 -3.73 -34.38 -34.89
CA LYS A 87 -4.52 -34.90 -33.78
C LYS A 87 -3.77 -34.81 -32.45
N PRO A 88 -4.42 -34.38 -31.36
CA PRO A 88 -3.83 -34.43 -30.02
C PRO A 88 -3.69 -35.87 -29.52
N TYR A 89 -2.82 -36.07 -28.53
CA TYR A 89 -2.62 -37.34 -27.84
C TYR A 89 -2.92 -37.15 -26.35
N ALA A 90 -3.52 -38.15 -25.71
CA ALA A 90 -3.82 -38.09 -24.28
C ALA A 90 -3.44 -39.38 -23.56
N LEU A 91 -2.67 -39.26 -22.49
CA LEU A 91 -2.52 -40.31 -21.48
C LEU A 91 -3.31 -39.90 -20.23
N PHE A 92 -4.36 -40.66 -19.94
CA PHE A 92 -5.13 -40.54 -18.72
C PHE A 92 -4.57 -41.44 -17.62
N PHE A 93 -4.52 -40.95 -16.38
CA PHE A 93 -4.10 -41.74 -15.23
C PHE A 93 -4.88 -41.38 -13.97
N ASP A 94 -5.04 -42.33 -13.04
CA ASP A 94 -5.62 -42.07 -11.73
C ASP A 94 -5.14 -43.12 -10.73
N LYS A 95 -5.15 -42.76 -9.44
CA LYS A 95 -4.89 -43.68 -8.34
C LYS A 95 -6.08 -44.60 -8.07
N LYS A 96 -7.29 -44.10 -8.34
CA LYS A 96 -8.56 -44.78 -8.16
C LYS A 96 -8.91 -45.61 -9.40
N HIS A 97 -8.97 -46.92 -9.25
CA HIS A 97 -9.36 -47.83 -10.33
C HIS A 97 -10.77 -47.54 -10.85
N GLY A 98 -11.67 -47.10 -9.96
CA GLY A 98 -13.04 -46.72 -10.33
C GLY A 98 -13.10 -45.51 -11.26
N ASN A 99 -12.22 -44.53 -11.09
CA ASN A 99 -12.16 -43.37 -11.99
C ASN A 99 -11.69 -43.81 -13.39
N THR A 100 -10.61 -44.60 -13.46
CA THR A 100 -10.10 -45.12 -14.73
C THR A 100 -11.12 -46.00 -15.44
N LEU A 101 -11.88 -46.82 -14.71
CA LEU A 101 -13.03 -47.57 -15.23
C LEU A 101 -14.05 -46.63 -15.90
N ASN A 102 -14.41 -45.52 -15.25
CA ASN A 102 -15.35 -44.55 -15.81
C ASN A 102 -14.82 -43.89 -17.08
N GLY A 103 -13.54 -43.48 -17.10
CA GLY A 103 -12.93 -42.90 -18.29
C GLY A 103 -12.87 -43.89 -19.48
N LEU A 104 -12.56 -45.15 -19.20
CA LEU A 104 -12.55 -46.24 -20.18
C LEU A 104 -13.94 -46.54 -20.73
N TYR A 105 -14.92 -46.71 -19.84
CA TYR A 105 -16.32 -46.93 -20.21
C TYR A 105 -16.81 -45.81 -21.13
N ASN A 106 -16.62 -44.54 -20.74
CA ASN A 106 -17.07 -43.41 -21.54
C ASN A 106 -16.32 -43.28 -22.88
N SER A 107 -15.01 -43.53 -22.91
CA SER A 107 -14.22 -43.47 -24.16
C SER A 107 -14.66 -44.54 -25.16
N LEU A 108 -14.86 -45.77 -24.68
CA LEU A 108 -15.37 -46.86 -25.52
C LEU A 108 -16.81 -46.58 -25.93
N LEU A 109 -17.65 -46.05 -25.05
CA LEU A 109 -19.02 -45.68 -25.38
C LEU A 109 -19.08 -44.61 -26.48
N VAL A 110 -18.21 -43.59 -26.45
CA VAL A 110 -18.08 -42.61 -27.55
C VAL A 110 -17.62 -43.27 -28.85
N LYS A 111 -16.66 -44.21 -28.77
CA LYS A 111 -16.19 -44.98 -29.94
C LYS A 111 -17.33 -45.80 -30.58
N MET A 112 -18.20 -46.39 -29.76
CA MET A 112 -19.34 -47.20 -30.19
C MET A 112 -20.44 -46.39 -30.89
N CYS A 113 -20.61 -45.12 -30.49
CA CYS A 113 -21.76 -44.29 -30.85
C CYS A 113 -21.43 -43.27 -31.96
N ASP A 114 -22.27 -43.22 -32.98
CA ASP A 114 -22.10 -42.31 -34.13
C ASP A 114 -22.49 -40.87 -33.84
N THR A 115 -23.38 -40.66 -32.86
CA THR A 115 -23.88 -39.36 -32.45
C THR A 115 -23.88 -39.22 -30.93
N LYS A 116 -23.88 -37.98 -30.42
CA LYS A 116 -23.96 -37.69 -28.98
C LYS A 116 -25.28 -38.17 -28.37
N GLU A 117 -26.35 -38.14 -29.16
CA GLU A 117 -27.67 -38.65 -28.80
C GLU A 117 -27.64 -40.15 -28.54
N GLY A 118 -27.00 -40.90 -29.45
CA GLY A 118 -26.78 -42.33 -29.29
C GLY A 118 -25.94 -42.62 -28.04
N TYR A 119 -24.88 -41.85 -27.82
CA TYR A 119 -24.07 -41.97 -26.61
C TYR A 119 -24.89 -41.75 -25.33
N ILE A 120 -25.70 -40.69 -25.27
CA ILE A 120 -26.55 -40.40 -24.09
C ILE A 120 -27.58 -41.51 -23.85
N LYS A 121 -28.19 -42.02 -24.93
CA LYS A 121 -29.11 -43.16 -24.86
C LYS A 121 -28.48 -44.36 -24.16
N TYR A 122 -27.30 -44.77 -24.64
CA TYR A 122 -26.59 -45.91 -24.07
C TYR A 122 -25.92 -45.61 -22.74
N LEU A 123 -25.57 -44.35 -22.42
CA LEU A 123 -25.02 -43.98 -21.11
C LEU A 123 -26.08 -44.08 -20.01
N LEU A 124 -27.32 -43.71 -20.31
CA LEU A 124 -28.42 -43.63 -19.33
C LEU A 124 -29.32 -44.88 -19.29
N GLY A 125 -29.05 -45.90 -20.10
CA GLY A 125 -29.85 -47.13 -20.08
C GLY A 125 -31.29 -46.94 -20.56
N ILE A 126 -31.50 -46.04 -21.53
CA ILE A 126 -32.83 -45.75 -22.09
C ILE A 126 -32.97 -46.36 -23.48
N ASP A 127 -34.11 -46.97 -23.76
CA ASP A 127 -34.42 -47.52 -25.09
C ASP A 127 -35.13 -46.47 -25.97
N ASP A 128 -35.61 -46.87 -27.15
CA ASP A 128 -36.30 -45.94 -28.04
C ASP A 128 -37.67 -45.51 -27.48
N ILE A 129 -38.36 -46.36 -26.71
CA ILE A 129 -39.66 -46.01 -26.11
C ILE A 129 -39.46 -44.97 -25.00
N ASP A 130 -38.42 -45.13 -24.18
CA ASP A 130 -38.00 -44.15 -23.17
C ASP A 130 -37.63 -42.79 -23.80
N LEU A 131 -36.97 -42.81 -24.97
CA LEU A 131 -36.61 -41.59 -25.68
C LEU A 131 -37.86 -40.82 -26.14
N VAL A 132 -38.89 -41.51 -26.65
CA VAL A 132 -40.17 -40.86 -27.02
C VAL A 132 -40.87 -40.30 -25.78
N LYS A 133 -40.92 -41.06 -24.69
CA LYS A 133 -41.49 -40.61 -23.40
C LYS A 133 -40.82 -39.33 -22.89
N ALA A 134 -39.50 -39.24 -23.05
CA ALA A 134 -38.73 -38.10 -22.58
C ALA A 134 -38.86 -36.86 -23.48
N VAL A 135 -38.70 -37.02 -24.79
CA VAL A 135 -38.55 -35.88 -25.73
C VAL A 135 -39.90 -35.42 -26.29
N SER A 136 -40.85 -36.35 -26.45
CA SER A 136 -42.15 -36.16 -27.12
C SER A 136 -43.30 -36.76 -26.31
N SER A 137 -43.39 -36.39 -25.02
CA SER A 137 -44.38 -36.94 -24.08
C SER A 137 -45.84 -36.77 -24.53
N SER A 138 -46.17 -35.68 -25.24
CA SER A 138 -47.50 -35.45 -25.81
C SER A 138 -47.88 -36.50 -26.85
N LEU A 139 -46.96 -36.79 -27.78
CA LEU A 139 -47.14 -37.79 -28.83
C LEU A 139 -47.23 -39.20 -28.25
N TYR A 140 -46.42 -39.48 -27.23
CA TYR A 140 -46.49 -40.73 -26.49
C TYR A 140 -47.86 -40.91 -25.81
N ASN A 141 -48.40 -39.86 -25.17
CA ASN A 141 -49.74 -39.90 -24.57
C ASN A 141 -50.84 -40.12 -25.62
N GLU A 142 -50.70 -39.57 -26.83
CA GLU A 142 -51.62 -39.83 -27.95
C GLU A 142 -51.60 -41.29 -28.38
N TYR A 143 -50.43 -41.92 -28.46
CA TYR A 143 -50.32 -43.35 -28.76
C TYR A 143 -50.95 -44.24 -27.67
N ILE A 144 -50.82 -43.87 -26.39
CA ILE A 144 -51.51 -44.58 -25.30
C ILE A 144 -53.03 -44.49 -25.51
N ILE A 145 -53.56 -43.31 -25.83
CA ILE A 145 -54.99 -43.11 -26.05
C ILE A 145 -55.48 -43.95 -27.23
N ILE A 146 -54.72 -44.01 -28.32
CA ILE A 146 -55.06 -44.81 -29.51
C ILE A 146 -55.11 -46.30 -29.14
N VAL A 147 -54.05 -46.85 -28.53
CA VAL A 147 -53.98 -48.26 -28.16
C VAL A 147 -55.08 -48.65 -27.17
N LEU A 148 -55.33 -47.84 -26.14
CA LEU A 148 -56.40 -48.11 -25.18
C LEU A 148 -57.81 -47.95 -25.78
N SER A 149 -58.00 -47.06 -26.76
CA SER A 149 -59.30 -46.89 -27.44
C SER A 149 -59.61 -48.02 -28.42
N GLU A 150 -58.60 -48.74 -28.90
CA GLU A 150 -58.76 -49.94 -29.73
C GLU A 150 -59.06 -51.19 -28.91
N GLU A 151 -58.58 -51.25 -27.66
CA GLU A 151 -58.64 -52.45 -26.82
C GLU A 151 -59.69 -52.40 -25.70
N ASP A 152 -60.13 -51.21 -25.27
CA ASP A 152 -61.13 -51.02 -24.21
C ASP A 152 -62.33 -50.18 -24.70
N GLU A 153 -63.44 -50.85 -25.00
CA GLU A 153 -64.69 -50.23 -25.46
C GLU A 153 -65.32 -49.25 -24.45
N LYS A 154 -65.01 -49.36 -23.15
CA LYS A 154 -65.45 -48.37 -22.16
C LYS A 154 -64.58 -47.12 -22.24
N PHE A 155 -63.26 -47.26 -22.40
CA PHE A 155 -62.35 -46.13 -22.56
C PHE A 155 -62.63 -45.34 -23.86
N LYS A 156 -62.91 -46.05 -24.95
CA LYS A 156 -63.25 -45.48 -26.27
C LYS A 156 -64.49 -44.57 -26.24
N LYS A 157 -65.48 -44.88 -25.39
CA LYS A 157 -66.75 -44.13 -25.26
C LYS A 157 -66.67 -42.91 -24.34
N LEU A 158 -65.56 -42.72 -23.61
CA LEU A 158 -65.34 -41.54 -22.77
C LEU A 158 -65.09 -40.30 -23.64
N ALA A 159 -65.53 -39.12 -23.18
CA ALA A 159 -65.16 -37.87 -23.82
C ALA A 159 -63.62 -37.65 -23.72
N LYS A 160 -62.99 -36.97 -24.69
CA LYS A 160 -61.53 -36.74 -24.73
C LYS A 160 -60.96 -36.15 -23.42
N LYS A 161 -61.75 -35.36 -22.70
CA LYS A 161 -61.37 -34.78 -21.39
C LYS A 161 -61.29 -35.85 -20.29
N ASP A 162 -62.19 -36.82 -20.32
CA ASP A 162 -62.30 -37.90 -19.32
C ASP A 162 -61.33 -39.05 -19.62
N GLN A 163 -61.04 -39.32 -20.91
CA GLN A 163 -59.97 -40.24 -21.32
C GLN A 163 -58.61 -39.83 -20.72
N ARG A 164 -58.30 -38.53 -20.70
CA ARG A 164 -57.07 -38.00 -20.08
C ARG A 164 -57.02 -38.18 -18.55
N LEU A 165 -58.18 -38.16 -17.88
CA LEU A 165 -58.31 -38.35 -16.44
C LEU A 165 -58.15 -39.83 -16.02
N TYR A 166 -58.68 -40.76 -16.83
CA TYR A 166 -58.58 -42.21 -16.57
C TYR A 166 -57.25 -42.83 -17.03
N LEU A 167 -56.53 -42.18 -17.95
CA LEU A 167 -55.27 -42.62 -18.54
C LEU A 167 -54.24 -43.18 -17.53
N PRO A 168 -53.95 -42.52 -16.39
CA PRO A 168 -52.89 -42.97 -15.49
C PRO A 168 -53.23 -44.29 -14.77
N SER A 169 -54.52 -44.57 -14.55
CA SER A 169 -54.99 -45.74 -13.81
C SER A 169 -54.95 -47.03 -14.64
N LEU A 170 -55.25 -46.94 -15.93
CA LEU A 170 -55.22 -48.05 -16.89
C LEU A 170 -53.78 -48.34 -17.34
N TYR A 171 -53.00 -47.29 -17.64
CA TYR A 171 -51.61 -47.43 -18.07
C TYR A 171 -50.74 -48.13 -17.02
N LYS A 172 -50.93 -47.82 -15.74
CA LYS A 172 -50.10 -48.37 -14.64
C LYS A 172 -50.32 -49.87 -14.40
N LYS A 173 -51.44 -50.45 -14.85
CA LYS A 173 -51.73 -51.89 -14.72
C LYS A 173 -51.03 -52.76 -15.78
N ASP A 174 -50.83 -52.21 -16.99
CA ASP A 174 -50.43 -52.97 -18.19
C ASP A 174 -49.26 -52.31 -18.95
N GLN A 175 -48.46 -51.52 -18.25
CA GLN A 175 -47.45 -50.63 -18.81
C GLN A 175 -46.48 -51.32 -19.80
N GLU A 176 -45.91 -52.47 -19.44
CA GLU A 176 -44.93 -53.18 -20.29
C GLU A 176 -45.56 -53.69 -21.60
N ARG A 177 -46.81 -54.15 -21.54
CA ARG A 177 -47.56 -54.64 -22.71
C ARG A 177 -47.86 -53.49 -23.66
N ILE A 178 -48.37 -52.37 -23.14
CA ILE A 178 -48.70 -51.17 -23.92
C ILE A 178 -47.44 -50.58 -24.54
N ASP A 179 -46.34 -50.48 -23.79
CA ASP A 179 -45.04 -50.02 -24.29
C ASP A 179 -44.54 -50.85 -25.47
N LYS A 180 -44.71 -52.18 -25.40
CA LYS A 180 -44.33 -53.10 -26.47
C LYS A 180 -45.16 -52.88 -27.74
N ILE A 181 -46.49 -52.72 -27.60
CA ILE A 181 -47.38 -52.45 -28.74
C ILE A 181 -47.04 -51.12 -29.41
N ILE A 182 -46.83 -50.06 -28.61
CA ILE A 182 -46.48 -48.75 -29.13
C ILE A 182 -45.13 -48.81 -29.86
N TYR A 183 -44.16 -49.53 -29.28
CA TYR A 183 -42.85 -49.71 -29.90
C TYR A 183 -42.96 -50.43 -31.25
N ASP A 184 -43.61 -51.59 -31.31
CA ASP A 184 -43.69 -52.39 -32.54
C ASP A 184 -44.51 -51.69 -33.64
N ARG A 185 -45.64 -51.05 -33.30
CA ARG A 185 -46.53 -50.43 -34.30
C ARG A 185 -46.09 -49.05 -34.77
N TYR A 186 -45.59 -48.21 -33.88
CA TYR A 186 -45.38 -46.78 -34.19
C TYR A 186 -43.92 -46.35 -34.21
N ILE A 187 -43.02 -47.06 -33.52
CA ILE A 187 -41.62 -46.60 -33.34
C ILE A 187 -40.63 -47.43 -34.14
N LYS A 188 -40.74 -48.76 -34.13
CA LYS A 188 -39.74 -49.69 -34.65
C LYS A 188 -39.47 -49.50 -36.14
N GLU A 189 -40.52 -49.33 -36.94
CA GLU A 189 -40.43 -49.25 -38.42
C GLU A 189 -40.58 -47.82 -38.97
N ASN A 190 -40.96 -46.84 -38.13
CA ASN A 190 -41.21 -45.47 -38.58
C ASN A 190 -39.92 -44.63 -38.62
N HIS A 191 -39.26 -44.65 -39.78
CA HIS A 191 -38.04 -43.88 -40.04
C HIS A 191 -38.22 -42.35 -39.88
N PHE A 192 -39.40 -41.82 -40.21
CA PHE A 192 -39.72 -40.40 -40.08
C PHE A 192 -39.82 -39.97 -38.62
N LEU A 193 -40.48 -40.79 -37.79
CA LEU A 193 -40.58 -40.55 -36.35
C LEU A 193 -39.20 -40.58 -35.68
N LYS A 194 -38.35 -41.56 -36.02
CA LYS A 194 -36.95 -41.61 -35.53
C LYS A 194 -36.17 -40.35 -35.91
N LYS A 195 -36.32 -39.86 -37.14
CA LYS A 195 -35.67 -38.62 -37.59
C LYS A 195 -36.19 -37.40 -36.82
N SER A 196 -37.51 -37.28 -36.64
CA SER A 196 -38.14 -36.19 -35.90
C SER A 196 -37.76 -36.14 -34.41
N ILE A 197 -37.62 -37.30 -33.76
CA ILE A 197 -37.14 -37.41 -32.37
C ILE A 197 -35.68 -36.96 -32.27
N LEU A 198 -34.84 -37.32 -33.25
CA LEU A 198 -33.45 -36.90 -33.31
C LEU A 198 -33.29 -35.39 -33.58
N GLU A 199 -34.15 -34.81 -34.42
CA GLU A 199 -34.17 -33.36 -34.70
C GLU A 199 -34.62 -32.54 -33.48
N ASN A 200 -35.51 -33.09 -32.64
CA ASN A 200 -36.03 -32.44 -31.43
C ASN A 200 -35.30 -32.85 -30.14
N PHE A 201 -34.14 -33.49 -30.25
CA PHE A 201 -33.44 -34.07 -29.12
C PHE A 201 -32.98 -33.00 -28.11
N ASP A 202 -33.60 -33.00 -26.93
CA ASP A 202 -33.22 -32.12 -25.81
C ASP A 202 -32.72 -32.95 -24.64
N ILE A 203 -31.41 -32.87 -24.42
CA ILE A 203 -30.70 -33.55 -23.32
C ILE A 203 -31.32 -33.23 -21.96
N SER A 204 -31.82 -32.01 -21.78
CA SER A 204 -32.42 -31.56 -20.52
C SER A 204 -33.70 -32.32 -20.20
N LYS A 205 -34.52 -32.62 -21.22
CA LYS A 205 -35.75 -33.42 -21.07
C LYS A 205 -35.43 -34.87 -20.75
N ILE A 206 -34.41 -35.43 -21.39
CA ILE A 206 -33.96 -36.81 -21.17
C ILE A 206 -33.43 -37.00 -19.75
N VAL A 207 -32.58 -36.09 -19.29
CA VAL A 207 -32.11 -36.09 -17.90
C VAL A 207 -33.29 -36.02 -16.94
N LYS A 208 -34.23 -35.08 -17.15
CA LYS A 208 -35.40 -34.91 -16.26
C LYS A 208 -36.28 -36.17 -16.21
N TYR A 209 -36.44 -36.86 -17.34
CA TYR A 209 -37.12 -38.16 -17.39
C TYR A 209 -36.37 -39.21 -16.56
N CYS A 210 -35.05 -39.33 -16.77
CA CYS A 210 -34.21 -40.32 -16.08
C CYS A 210 -34.14 -40.10 -14.56
N GLN A 211 -34.27 -38.86 -14.05
CA GLN A 211 -34.33 -38.59 -12.60
C GLN A 211 -35.51 -39.30 -11.90
N ASN A 212 -36.59 -39.57 -12.65
CA ASN A 212 -37.82 -40.17 -12.13
C ASN A 212 -38.00 -41.63 -12.56
N LYS A 213 -37.11 -42.17 -13.40
CA LYS A 213 -37.15 -43.55 -13.87
C LYS A 213 -36.37 -44.45 -12.91
N GLU A 214 -36.91 -45.64 -12.63
CA GLU A 214 -36.15 -46.68 -11.94
C GLU A 214 -35.07 -47.28 -12.84
N TYR A 215 -33.91 -47.55 -12.25
CA TYR A 215 -32.75 -48.02 -12.99
C TYR A 215 -32.73 -49.56 -13.07
N ASP A 216 -32.82 -50.09 -14.29
CA ASP A 216 -32.75 -51.53 -14.55
C ASP A 216 -31.35 -51.92 -15.04
N VAL A 217 -30.62 -52.62 -14.18
CA VAL A 217 -29.24 -53.08 -14.42
C VAL A 217 -29.16 -54.04 -15.59
N LYS A 218 -30.04 -55.04 -15.62
CA LYS A 218 -29.99 -56.13 -16.59
C LYS A 218 -30.33 -55.59 -17.97
N LYS A 219 -31.41 -54.81 -18.07
CA LYS A 219 -31.83 -54.18 -19.32
C LYS A 219 -30.76 -53.22 -19.87
N HIS A 220 -30.13 -52.42 -19.00
CA HIS A 220 -29.07 -51.53 -19.43
C HIS A 220 -27.83 -52.30 -19.92
N PHE A 221 -27.40 -53.31 -19.18
CA PHE A 221 -26.26 -54.14 -19.56
C PHE A 221 -26.50 -54.86 -20.90
N ASP A 222 -27.63 -55.54 -21.06
CA ASP A 222 -27.97 -56.27 -22.28
C ASP A 222 -28.01 -55.34 -23.51
N MET A 223 -28.53 -54.12 -23.34
CA MET A 223 -28.56 -53.09 -24.38
C MET A 223 -27.14 -52.67 -24.83
N LEU A 224 -26.21 -52.51 -23.87
CA LEU A 224 -24.82 -52.16 -24.15
C LEU A 224 -24.11 -53.28 -24.91
N ILE A 225 -24.28 -54.54 -24.48
CA ILE A 225 -23.62 -55.69 -25.09
C ILE A 225 -24.11 -55.91 -26.52
N SER A 226 -25.43 -55.90 -26.73
CA SER A 226 -26.03 -56.08 -28.07
C SER A 226 -25.52 -55.05 -29.08
N LYS A 227 -25.26 -53.82 -28.63
CA LYS A 227 -24.70 -52.77 -29.48
C LYS A 227 -23.19 -52.94 -29.71
N ALA A 228 -22.45 -53.29 -28.66
CA ALA A 228 -21.01 -53.44 -28.69
C ALA A 228 -20.56 -54.60 -29.59
N GLU A 229 -21.30 -55.72 -29.60
CA GLU A 229 -21.01 -56.90 -30.41
C GLU A 229 -20.93 -56.59 -31.91
N LYS A 230 -21.76 -55.65 -32.36
CA LYS A 230 -21.82 -55.19 -33.76
C LYS A 230 -20.77 -54.14 -34.11
N LYS A 231 -20.06 -53.57 -33.13
CA LYS A 231 -19.21 -52.37 -33.31
C LYS A 231 -17.75 -52.56 -32.90
N PHE A 232 -17.44 -53.51 -32.02
CA PHE A 232 -16.08 -53.74 -31.54
C PHE A 232 -15.46 -55.04 -32.05
N ARG A 233 -14.12 -55.06 -32.09
CA ARG A 233 -13.32 -56.27 -32.30
C ARG A 233 -13.23 -57.06 -31.00
N LYS A 234 -12.89 -58.35 -31.08
CA LYS A 234 -12.86 -59.30 -29.96
C LYS A 234 -12.23 -58.76 -28.67
N GLU A 235 -11.10 -58.08 -28.74
CA GLU A 235 -10.37 -57.53 -27.57
C GLU A 235 -11.08 -56.32 -26.95
N ASP A 236 -11.41 -55.31 -27.75
CA ASP A 236 -12.16 -54.13 -27.28
C ASP A 236 -13.57 -54.50 -26.79
N PHE A 237 -14.19 -55.52 -27.40
CA PHE A 237 -15.48 -56.05 -26.97
C PHE A 237 -15.38 -56.67 -25.57
N LYS A 238 -14.39 -57.53 -25.32
CA LYS A 238 -14.14 -58.11 -23.98
C LYS A 238 -13.89 -57.03 -22.93
N LEU A 239 -13.05 -56.03 -23.25
CA LEU A 239 -12.78 -54.92 -22.35
C LEU A 239 -14.05 -54.11 -22.05
N PHE A 240 -14.86 -53.83 -23.07
CA PHE A 240 -16.11 -53.10 -22.90
C PHE A 240 -17.15 -53.87 -22.09
N VAL A 241 -17.31 -55.18 -22.32
CA VAL A 241 -18.21 -56.05 -21.53
C VAL A 241 -17.87 -55.96 -20.05
N SER A 242 -16.59 -56.13 -19.69
CA SER A 242 -16.13 -56.00 -18.30
C SER A 242 -16.36 -54.59 -17.73
N CYS A 243 -16.13 -53.54 -18.54
CA CYS A 243 -16.40 -52.17 -18.10
C CYS A 243 -17.89 -51.91 -17.86
N ALA A 244 -18.73 -52.35 -18.80
CA ALA A 244 -20.17 -52.16 -18.79
C ALA A 244 -20.82 -52.90 -17.62
N GLU A 245 -20.41 -54.14 -17.34
CA GLU A 245 -20.93 -54.93 -16.21
C GLU A 245 -20.66 -54.21 -14.88
N LYS A 246 -19.42 -53.76 -14.67
CA LYS A 246 -19.01 -53.07 -13.43
C LYS A 246 -19.68 -51.72 -13.28
N MET A 247 -19.78 -50.95 -14.36
CA MET A 247 -20.44 -49.64 -14.33
C MET A 247 -21.95 -49.78 -14.08
N THR A 248 -22.62 -50.71 -14.77
CA THR A 248 -24.06 -50.92 -14.59
C THR A 248 -24.40 -51.41 -13.19
N ASN A 249 -23.60 -52.34 -12.65
CA ASN A 249 -23.69 -52.76 -11.25
C ASN A 249 -23.41 -51.63 -10.27
N TYR A 250 -22.42 -50.76 -10.53
CA TYR A 250 -22.14 -49.60 -9.68
C TYR A 250 -23.30 -48.59 -9.67
N LEU A 251 -23.89 -48.30 -10.83
CA LEU A 251 -25.04 -47.39 -10.95
C LEU A 251 -26.29 -47.93 -10.25
N SER A 252 -26.40 -49.26 -10.10
CA SER A 252 -27.48 -49.92 -9.36
C SER A 252 -27.46 -49.69 -7.85
N GLN A 253 -26.30 -49.30 -7.32
CA GLN A 253 -26.11 -49.15 -5.89
C GLN A 253 -26.58 -47.77 -5.42
N GLN A 254 -27.40 -47.76 -4.36
CA GLN A 254 -27.84 -46.54 -3.67
C GLN A 254 -28.46 -45.51 -4.65
N GLN A 255 -27.99 -44.25 -4.62
CA GLN A 255 -28.44 -43.14 -5.48
C GLN A 255 -27.51 -42.90 -6.68
N ASN A 256 -26.56 -43.78 -6.97
CA ASN A 256 -25.48 -43.52 -7.96
C ASN A 256 -26.00 -43.20 -9.37
N TYR A 257 -27.04 -43.89 -9.83
CA TYR A 257 -27.69 -43.55 -11.11
C TYR A 257 -28.32 -42.16 -11.10
N LYS A 258 -29.04 -41.80 -10.03
CA LYS A 258 -29.66 -40.47 -9.90
C LYS A 258 -28.60 -39.38 -9.77
N ASP A 259 -27.49 -39.66 -9.08
CA ASP A 259 -26.33 -38.77 -8.96
C ASP A 259 -25.64 -38.55 -10.31
N LEU A 260 -25.44 -39.61 -11.12
CA LEU A 260 -24.95 -39.49 -12.50
C LEU A 260 -25.83 -38.52 -13.29
N VAL A 261 -27.14 -38.78 -13.30
CA VAL A 261 -28.10 -37.98 -14.07
C VAL A 261 -28.09 -36.52 -13.60
N ALA A 262 -28.14 -36.28 -12.30
CA ALA A 262 -28.14 -34.94 -11.73
C ALA A 262 -26.85 -34.17 -12.00
N TYR A 263 -25.69 -34.80 -11.80
CA TYR A 263 -24.39 -34.16 -12.02
C TYR A 263 -24.11 -33.91 -13.49
N LEU A 264 -24.44 -34.85 -14.37
CA LEU A 264 -24.27 -34.68 -15.81
C LEU A 264 -25.13 -33.52 -16.34
N SER A 265 -26.37 -33.41 -15.87
CA SER A 265 -27.25 -32.27 -16.19
C SER A 265 -26.63 -30.94 -15.83
N LYS A 266 -26.09 -30.86 -14.61
CA LYS A 266 -25.47 -29.65 -14.08
C LYS A 266 -24.21 -29.31 -14.86
N ASP A 267 -23.37 -30.29 -15.15
CA ASP A 267 -22.11 -30.12 -15.90
C ASP A 267 -22.38 -29.58 -17.32
N ILE A 268 -23.32 -30.20 -18.04
CA ILE A 268 -23.75 -29.74 -19.38
C ILE A 268 -24.32 -28.33 -19.33
N LYS A 269 -25.16 -28.01 -18.33
CA LYS A 269 -25.78 -26.70 -18.20
C LYS A 269 -24.74 -25.59 -17.94
N ILE A 270 -23.75 -25.86 -17.08
CA ILE A 270 -22.67 -24.92 -16.76
C ILE A 270 -21.78 -24.71 -18.00
N ASN A 271 -21.48 -25.77 -18.73
CA ASN A 271 -20.49 -25.78 -19.80
C ASN A 271 -21.10 -25.85 -21.21
N LYS A 272 -22.34 -25.34 -21.40
CA LYS A 272 -23.16 -25.56 -22.60
C LYS A 272 -22.44 -25.31 -23.94
N LYS A 273 -21.52 -24.34 -24.00
CA LYS A 273 -20.80 -23.99 -25.24
C LYS A 273 -19.74 -25.03 -25.62
N TYR A 274 -18.99 -25.52 -24.63
CA TYR A 274 -17.78 -26.32 -24.83
C TYR A 274 -17.90 -27.77 -24.35
N HIS A 275 -19.02 -28.16 -23.73
CA HIS A 275 -19.22 -29.52 -23.26
C HIS A 275 -19.37 -30.50 -24.45
N ILE A 276 -18.66 -31.63 -24.39
CA ILE A 276 -18.63 -32.65 -25.46
C ILE A 276 -20.02 -33.20 -25.80
N LEU A 277 -20.92 -33.25 -24.81
CA LEU A 277 -22.30 -33.70 -25.01
C LEU A 277 -23.27 -32.57 -25.43
N ALA A 278 -22.84 -31.31 -25.45
CA ALA A 278 -23.66 -30.20 -25.91
C ALA A 278 -23.34 -29.77 -27.35
N ASN A 279 -22.14 -30.10 -27.85
CA ASN A 279 -21.61 -29.61 -29.12
C ASN A 279 -21.18 -30.76 -30.05
N ASP A 280 -21.76 -30.83 -31.25
CA ASP A 280 -21.52 -31.92 -32.22
C ASP A 280 -20.10 -31.91 -32.81
N GLU A 281 -19.54 -30.72 -33.03
CA GLU A 281 -18.18 -30.58 -33.56
C GLU A 281 -17.18 -31.15 -32.56
N ILE A 282 -17.34 -30.81 -31.27
CA ILE A 282 -16.50 -31.30 -30.19
C ILE A 282 -16.65 -32.82 -30.01
N TYR A 283 -17.89 -33.35 -30.04
CA TYR A 283 -18.16 -34.79 -29.96
C TYR A 283 -17.47 -35.56 -31.10
N ARG A 284 -17.64 -35.10 -32.35
CA ARG A 284 -17.01 -35.72 -33.52
C ARG A 284 -15.50 -35.60 -33.48
N GLY A 285 -14.98 -34.45 -33.04
CA GLY A 285 -13.55 -34.22 -32.83
C GLY A 285 -12.94 -35.25 -31.89
N PHE A 286 -13.52 -35.42 -30.70
CA PHE A 286 -13.03 -36.39 -29.71
C PHE A 286 -13.18 -37.82 -30.22
N LYS A 287 -14.31 -38.16 -30.85
CA LYS A 287 -14.51 -39.48 -31.46
C LYS A 287 -13.44 -39.81 -32.52
N SER A 288 -12.98 -38.82 -33.27
CA SER A 288 -11.97 -39.02 -34.31
C SER A 288 -10.62 -39.52 -33.75
N LEU A 289 -10.40 -39.41 -32.44
CA LEU A 289 -9.20 -39.90 -31.75
C LEU A 289 -9.17 -41.44 -31.59
N PHE A 290 -10.25 -42.14 -31.95
CA PHE A 290 -10.30 -43.59 -32.01
C PHE A 290 -10.19 -44.07 -33.47
N ASN A 291 -9.08 -44.73 -33.82
CA ASN A 291 -8.87 -45.34 -35.15
C ASN A 291 -9.02 -46.88 -35.07
N VAL A 292 -9.34 -47.52 -36.19
CA VAL A 292 -9.48 -48.97 -36.35
C VAL A 292 -8.16 -49.71 -36.09
N LYS A 293 -7.01 -49.05 -36.31
CA LYS A 293 -5.65 -49.61 -36.12
C LYS A 293 -4.92 -49.11 -34.86
N GLY A 294 -5.54 -48.29 -34.02
CA GLY A 294 -4.91 -47.71 -32.83
C GLY A 294 -5.70 -46.53 -32.24
N SER A 295 -5.35 -46.06 -31.03
CA SER A 295 -6.02 -44.92 -30.39
C SER A 295 -5.03 -43.82 -29.99
N TYR A 296 -5.45 -42.56 -30.08
CA TYR A 296 -4.69 -41.41 -29.59
C TYR A 296 -4.89 -41.19 -28.08
N ILE A 297 -5.78 -41.97 -27.44
CA ILE A 297 -6.12 -41.88 -26.03
C ILE A 297 -5.72 -43.19 -25.36
N LYS A 298 -5.03 -43.09 -24.23
CA LYS A 298 -4.56 -44.23 -23.42
C LYS A 298 -4.86 -44.02 -21.94
N PHE A 299 -4.87 -45.11 -21.17
CA PHE A 299 -5.20 -45.11 -19.75
C PHE A 299 -4.16 -45.90 -18.96
N ALA A 300 -3.70 -45.35 -17.84
CA ALA A 300 -2.85 -46.00 -16.87
C ALA A 300 -3.59 -46.10 -15.51
N GLN A 301 -3.49 -47.26 -14.87
CA GLN A 301 -4.21 -47.57 -13.62
C GLN A 301 -3.29 -47.57 -12.39
N GLY A 302 -3.85 -47.19 -11.24
CA GLY A 302 -3.17 -47.26 -9.94
C GLY A 302 -1.97 -46.32 -9.86
N ILE A 303 -2.03 -45.18 -10.54
CA ILE A 303 -0.97 -44.17 -10.53
C ILE A 303 -1.29 -43.15 -9.43
N ASP A 304 -0.74 -43.38 -8.24
CA ASP A 304 -0.84 -42.43 -7.14
C ASP A 304 0.27 -41.38 -7.18
N ILE A 305 0.01 -40.29 -7.90
CA ILE A 305 0.92 -39.14 -7.98
C ILE A 305 1.12 -38.42 -6.64
N SER A 306 0.38 -38.78 -5.60
CA SER A 306 0.63 -38.32 -4.23
C SER A 306 1.74 -39.10 -3.51
N SER A 307 2.26 -40.16 -4.15
CA SER A 307 3.34 -40.99 -3.63
C SER A 307 4.52 -40.99 -4.60
N SER A 308 5.75 -40.95 -4.07
CA SER A 308 6.97 -41.07 -4.87
C SER A 308 6.97 -42.31 -5.78
N LYS A 309 6.48 -43.45 -5.29
CA LYS A 309 6.33 -44.69 -6.08
C LYS A 309 5.38 -44.54 -7.28
N GLY A 310 4.24 -43.87 -7.09
CA GLY A 310 3.30 -43.62 -8.18
C GLY A 310 3.82 -42.58 -9.18
N VAL A 311 4.58 -41.59 -8.72
CA VAL A 311 5.29 -40.64 -9.59
C VAL A 311 6.32 -41.37 -10.46
N GLN A 312 7.20 -42.18 -9.86
CA GLN A 312 8.21 -42.94 -10.60
C GLN A 312 7.58 -43.90 -11.62
N LYS A 313 6.47 -44.55 -11.26
CA LYS A 313 5.71 -45.39 -12.20
C LYS A 313 5.11 -44.60 -13.36
N LEU A 314 4.65 -43.37 -13.14
CA LEU A 314 4.19 -42.51 -14.23
C LEU A 314 5.35 -42.09 -15.14
N ILE A 315 6.49 -41.74 -14.55
CA ILE A 315 7.71 -41.37 -15.29
C ILE A 315 8.17 -42.53 -16.19
N SER A 316 8.21 -43.77 -15.66
CA SER A 316 8.63 -44.93 -16.43
C SER A 316 7.71 -45.19 -17.63
N ILE A 317 6.39 -45.11 -17.45
CA ILE A 317 5.42 -45.24 -18.55
C ILE A 317 5.65 -44.15 -19.61
N LEU A 318 5.92 -42.91 -19.19
CA LEU A 318 6.18 -41.79 -20.12
C LEU A 318 7.49 -41.98 -20.90
N GLN A 319 8.53 -42.56 -20.29
CA GLN A 319 9.79 -42.89 -20.95
C GLN A 319 9.62 -44.06 -21.94
N GLU A 320 9.01 -45.16 -21.50
CA GLU A 320 8.78 -46.36 -22.31
C GLU A 320 7.88 -46.10 -23.54
N GLU A 321 6.94 -45.17 -23.42
CA GLU A 321 6.04 -44.77 -24.52
C GLU A 321 6.57 -43.57 -25.32
N SER A 322 7.83 -43.17 -25.06
CA SER A 322 8.54 -42.10 -25.79
C SER A 322 7.80 -40.74 -25.75
N PHE A 323 7.09 -40.44 -24.66
CA PHE A 323 6.68 -39.06 -24.34
C PHE A 323 7.90 -38.21 -23.86
N VAL A 324 8.98 -38.89 -23.47
CA VAL A 324 10.29 -38.35 -23.06
C VAL A 324 11.40 -38.97 -23.93
N SER A 325 12.43 -38.22 -24.34
CA SER A 325 13.64 -38.78 -24.99
C SER A 325 14.69 -39.22 -23.98
N GLU A 326 15.48 -40.25 -24.29
CA GLU A 326 16.60 -40.71 -23.45
C GLU A 326 17.70 -39.63 -23.29
N GLU A 327 17.85 -38.73 -24.26
CA GLU A 327 18.75 -37.58 -24.19
C GLU A 327 18.00 -36.37 -23.57
N GLY A 328 18.11 -36.20 -22.26
CA GLY A 328 17.28 -35.29 -21.47
C GLY A 328 17.54 -33.79 -21.65
N SER A 329 17.06 -33.17 -22.73
CA SER A 329 17.04 -31.69 -22.79
C SER A 329 15.75 -31.03 -23.28
N LYS A 330 14.76 -31.75 -23.81
CA LYS A 330 13.41 -31.18 -23.97
C LYS A 330 12.34 -32.24 -24.09
N LEU A 331 11.33 -32.06 -23.27
CA LEU A 331 10.20 -32.95 -23.19
C LEU A 331 9.14 -32.63 -24.21
N SER A 332 8.44 -33.68 -24.60
CA SER A 332 7.42 -33.62 -25.61
C SER A 332 6.04 -33.82 -24.97
N ILE A 333 5.82 -33.15 -23.85
CA ILE A 333 4.51 -33.01 -23.21
C ILE A 333 4.13 -31.53 -23.29
N ASP A 334 3.11 -31.25 -24.08
CA ASP A 334 2.69 -29.88 -24.33
C ASP A 334 1.80 -29.38 -23.18
N LEU A 335 1.01 -30.27 -22.58
CA LEU A 335 -0.01 -29.92 -21.58
C LEU A 335 -0.18 -30.97 -20.47
N ALA A 336 -0.38 -30.49 -19.24
CA ALA A 336 -0.81 -31.32 -18.10
C ALA A 336 -2.09 -30.77 -17.47
N PHE A 337 -3.04 -31.67 -17.24
CA PHE A 337 -4.31 -31.39 -16.58
C PHE A 337 -4.46 -32.26 -15.34
N ILE A 338 -4.17 -31.69 -14.18
CA ILE A 338 -4.19 -32.42 -12.91
C ILE A 338 -4.94 -31.55 -11.92
N PRO A 339 -6.15 -31.96 -11.50
CA PRO A 339 -6.85 -31.32 -10.40
C PRO A 339 -5.95 -31.34 -9.15
N HIS A 340 -5.75 -30.18 -8.53
CA HIS A 340 -4.96 -30.04 -7.30
C HIS A 340 -3.47 -30.44 -7.43
N ILE A 341 -2.85 -30.26 -8.59
CA ILE A 341 -1.41 -30.54 -8.82
C ILE A 341 -0.48 -29.97 -7.73
N ASN A 342 -0.84 -28.81 -7.17
CA ASN A 342 -0.08 -28.14 -6.10
C ASN A 342 -0.03 -28.93 -4.77
N VAL A 343 -0.92 -29.91 -4.58
CA VAL A 343 -0.93 -30.80 -3.40
C VAL A 343 0.13 -31.89 -3.51
N PHE A 344 0.63 -32.15 -4.72
CA PHE A 344 1.56 -33.23 -5.02
C PHE A 344 2.94 -32.65 -5.32
N LYS A 345 3.65 -32.23 -4.26
CA LYS A 345 4.96 -31.56 -4.38
C LYS A 345 6.00 -32.40 -5.12
N ASP A 346 5.97 -33.72 -4.95
CA ASP A 346 7.00 -34.63 -5.50
C ASP A 346 6.94 -34.75 -7.03
N ILE A 347 5.75 -34.58 -7.64
CA ILE A 347 5.59 -34.65 -9.09
C ILE A 347 5.75 -33.28 -9.77
N TYR A 348 5.67 -32.20 -9.00
CA TYR A 348 5.68 -30.84 -9.53
C TYR A 348 7.00 -30.47 -10.24
N PRO A 349 8.22 -30.77 -9.72
CA PRO A 349 9.47 -30.51 -10.42
C PRO A 349 9.58 -31.27 -11.74
N PHE A 350 9.16 -32.54 -11.75
CA PHE A 350 9.07 -33.34 -12.96
C PHE A 350 8.14 -32.66 -13.95
N LEU A 351 6.89 -32.37 -13.60
CA LEU A 351 5.95 -31.72 -14.53
C LEU A 351 6.44 -30.34 -14.99
N LYS A 352 7.09 -29.56 -14.13
CA LYS A 352 7.59 -28.22 -14.46
C LYS A 352 8.75 -28.26 -15.44
N GLY A 353 9.68 -29.20 -15.29
CA GLY A 353 10.76 -29.41 -16.27
C GLY A 353 10.25 -29.99 -17.60
N ASN A 354 9.04 -30.56 -17.61
CA ASN A 354 8.58 -31.45 -18.67
C ASN A 354 7.38 -30.95 -19.46
N VAL A 355 6.63 -29.96 -18.96
CA VAL A 355 5.35 -29.53 -19.51
C VAL A 355 5.38 -28.04 -19.81
N GLN A 356 4.98 -27.67 -21.03
CA GLN A 356 4.95 -26.27 -21.47
C GLN A 356 3.82 -25.46 -20.81
N ASN A 357 2.62 -26.04 -20.62
CA ASN A 357 1.52 -25.35 -19.92
C ASN A 357 0.67 -26.26 -19.03
N TYR A 358 0.08 -25.65 -18.00
CA TYR A 358 -0.84 -26.29 -17.06
C TYR A 358 -2.26 -25.80 -17.27
N VAL A 359 -3.21 -26.70 -17.10
CA VAL A 359 -4.63 -26.37 -17.07
C VAL A 359 -5.19 -26.72 -15.69
N MET A 360 -5.64 -25.71 -14.96
CA MET A 360 -6.19 -25.83 -13.60
C MET A 360 -7.72 -25.71 -13.62
N LEU A 361 -8.40 -26.52 -12.81
CA LEU A 361 -9.82 -26.35 -12.51
C LEU A 361 -9.95 -25.41 -11.31
N SER A 362 -10.62 -24.27 -11.51
CA SER A 362 -10.89 -23.33 -10.42
C SER A 362 -11.89 -23.95 -9.44
N PRO A 363 -11.58 -24.04 -8.13
CA PRO A 363 -12.53 -24.54 -7.15
C PRO A 363 -13.65 -23.51 -6.97
N LYS A 364 -14.82 -23.71 -7.59
CA LYS A 364 -15.99 -22.88 -7.31
C LYS A 364 -16.55 -23.17 -5.90
N ARG A 365 -16.20 -22.27 -4.99
CA ARG A 365 -16.90 -21.82 -3.76
C ARG A 365 -18.23 -22.53 -3.43
N GLY A 366 -18.20 -23.40 -2.42
CA GLY A 366 -19.38 -23.70 -1.60
C GLY A 366 -19.70 -22.51 -0.71
N LYS A 367 -20.95 -22.02 -0.74
CA LYS A 367 -21.37 -20.73 -0.18
C LYS A 367 -21.27 -20.55 1.34
N ASN A 368 -20.97 -21.58 2.15
CA ASN A 368 -21.04 -21.45 3.61
C ASN A 368 -19.97 -22.29 4.34
N ASN A 369 -18.68 -22.09 4.07
CA ASN A 369 -17.66 -22.46 5.03
C ASN A 369 -16.46 -21.51 4.98
N ARG A 370 -16.22 -20.83 6.10
CA ARG A 370 -15.09 -19.96 6.35
C ARG A 370 -13.80 -20.79 6.48
N TYR A 371 -13.23 -21.27 5.37
CA TYR A 371 -11.86 -21.77 5.34
C TYR A 371 -11.18 -21.43 4.01
N PHE A 372 -10.04 -20.73 4.13
CA PHE A 372 -9.01 -20.43 3.13
C PHE A 372 -9.48 -20.15 1.69
N PHE A 373 -9.49 -18.86 1.35
CA PHE A 373 -9.35 -18.40 -0.02
C PHE A 373 -8.07 -19.01 -0.61
N MET A 374 -8.20 -20.03 -1.45
CA MET A 374 -7.24 -20.23 -2.53
C MET A 374 -7.60 -19.20 -3.58
N ASP A 375 -6.96 -18.03 -3.50
CA ASP A 375 -6.77 -17.19 -4.67
C ASP A 375 -6.17 -18.06 -5.79
N ASP A 376 -6.57 -17.79 -7.03
CA ASP A 376 -5.93 -18.34 -8.22
C ASP A 376 -4.42 -18.06 -8.13
N THR A 377 -3.64 -19.04 -7.63
CA THR A 377 -2.21 -18.85 -7.46
C THR A 377 -1.55 -18.93 -8.82
N ALA A 378 -1.37 -17.75 -9.40
CA ALA A 378 -0.16 -17.29 -10.04
C ALA A 378 0.55 -18.35 -10.90
N THR A 379 0.34 -18.25 -12.22
CA THR A 379 1.44 -18.40 -13.17
C THR A 379 2.66 -17.71 -12.57
N LEU A 380 3.65 -18.52 -12.20
CA LEU A 380 5.01 -18.05 -12.02
C LEU A 380 5.47 -17.65 -13.43
N ASP A 381 5.23 -16.40 -13.81
CA ASP A 381 5.89 -15.83 -14.97
C ASP A 381 7.38 -15.78 -14.58
N ILE A 382 8.18 -16.73 -15.08
CA ILE A 382 9.63 -16.71 -14.90
C ILE A 382 10.12 -15.59 -15.80
N ARG A 383 10.05 -14.36 -15.30
CA ARG A 383 10.66 -13.23 -15.95
C ARG A 383 12.05 -13.03 -15.37
N THR A 384 13.01 -12.73 -16.23
CA THR A 384 14.39 -12.46 -15.86
C THR A 384 14.50 -11.21 -15.00
N LEU A 385 15.53 -11.08 -14.16
CA LEU A 385 15.81 -9.88 -13.33
C LEU A 385 15.75 -8.57 -14.14
N SER A 386 16.18 -8.61 -15.41
CA SER A 386 16.12 -7.49 -16.35
C SER A 386 14.70 -7.02 -16.66
N SER A 387 13.71 -7.91 -16.65
CA SER A 387 12.33 -7.57 -16.96
C SER A 387 11.65 -6.79 -15.84
N ILE A 388 12.03 -7.01 -14.58
CA ILE A 388 11.46 -6.36 -13.39
C ILE A 388 12.17 -5.05 -13.01
N GLY A 389 13.01 -4.50 -13.90
CA GLY A 389 13.75 -3.26 -13.65
C GLY A 389 14.98 -3.42 -12.74
N GLY A 390 15.52 -4.62 -12.56
CA GLY A 390 16.69 -4.86 -11.70
C GLY A 390 17.92 -4.03 -12.08
N ASP A 391 18.12 -3.75 -13.37
CA ASP A 391 19.22 -2.91 -13.86
C ASP A 391 19.08 -1.44 -13.44
N PHE A 392 17.84 -0.95 -13.30
CA PHE A 392 17.58 0.41 -12.80
C PHE A 392 17.92 0.52 -11.32
N ILE A 393 17.47 -0.44 -10.50
CA ILE A 393 17.77 -0.50 -9.06
C ILE A 393 19.29 -0.58 -8.84
N LYS A 394 19.97 -1.40 -9.64
CA LYS A 394 21.43 -1.51 -9.59
C LYS A 394 22.09 -0.18 -9.97
N LYS A 395 21.64 0.46 -11.05
CA LYS A 395 22.15 1.77 -11.46
C LYS A 395 21.96 2.84 -10.39
N GLU A 396 20.82 2.86 -9.71
CA GLU A 396 20.56 3.80 -8.60
C GLU A 396 21.56 3.63 -7.46
N ARG A 397 21.92 2.38 -7.12
CA ARG A 397 22.97 2.08 -6.13
C ARG A 397 24.35 2.52 -6.61
N ASP A 398 24.66 2.27 -7.88
CA ASP A 398 25.96 2.58 -8.49
C ASP A 398 26.22 4.09 -8.60
N ILE A 399 25.17 4.92 -8.76
CA ILE A 399 25.30 6.38 -8.86
C ILE A 399 25.24 7.12 -7.51
N ARG A 400 25.05 6.40 -6.39
CA ARG A 400 24.92 6.99 -5.06
C ARG A 400 26.15 7.83 -4.68
N ILE A 401 25.92 8.99 -4.08
CA ILE A 401 26.96 9.82 -3.44
C ILE A 401 26.74 9.84 -1.93
N GLY A 402 27.75 9.43 -1.16
CA GLY A 402 27.67 9.38 0.29
C GLY A 402 27.73 10.75 0.97
N LEU A 403 26.85 10.99 1.95
CA LEU A 403 26.71 12.25 2.68
C LEU A 403 27.69 12.33 3.87
N THR A 404 28.99 12.41 3.56
CA THR A 404 30.05 12.20 4.57
C THR A 404 30.97 13.38 4.81
N LYS A 405 31.11 14.31 3.87
CA LYS A 405 31.98 15.50 3.96
C LYS A 405 31.11 16.76 3.99
N ASN A 406 31.62 17.90 4.45
CA ASN A 406 30.90 19.19 4.36
C ASN A 406 29.43 19.18 4.86
N ILE A 407 29.13 18.40 5.91
CA ILE A 407 27.82 18.38 6.56
C ILE A 407 27.84 19.39 7.70
N ASP A 408 26.83 20.25 7.76
CA ASP A 408 26.66 21.16 8.87
C ASP A 408 26.18 20.36 10.08
N LYS A 409 26.89 20.45 11.21
CA LYS A 409 26.55 19.69 12.41
C LYS A 409 25.33 20.30 13.11
N ILE A 410 24.52 19.44 13.70
CA ILE A 410 23.45 19.82 14.63
C ILE A 410 24.00 19.74 16.05
N SER A 411 23.73 20.78 16.85
CA SER A 411 24.05 20.77 18.28
C SER A 411 22.86 20.19 19.05
N ALA A 412 23.13 19.38 20.08
CA ALA A 412 22.08 18.90 20.98
C ALA A 412 21.43 20.08 21.73
N GLU A 413 20.11 20.04 21.83
CA GLU A 413 19.31 21.03 22.54
C GLU A 413 18.81 20.44 23.87
N LYS A 414 18.42 21.31 24.82
CA LYS A 414 17.89 20.86 26.11
C LYS A 414 16.58 20.08 25.92
N GLY A 415 16.50 18.87 26.47
CA GLY A 415 15.36 17.97 26.31
C GLY A 415 15.81 16.64 25.72
N PHE A 416 15.23 16.23 24.59
CA PHE A 416 15.65 15.02 23.91
C PHE A 416 17.09 15.16 23.38
N PRO A 417 17.93 14.12 23.55
CA PRO A 417 19.25 14.08 22.92
C PRO A 417 19.12 14.10 21.40
N LEU A 418 20.24 14.20 20.70
CA LEU A 418 20.21 14.15 19.24
C LEU A 418 19.87 12.73 18.80
N MET A 419 18.64 12.53 18.31
CA MET A 419 18.11 11.22 17.94
C MET A 419 17.76 11.18 16.46
N MET A 420 17.86 9.98 15.86
CA MET A 420 17.41 9.75 14.49
C MET A 420 16.41 8.59 14.42
N PHE A 421 15.40 8.72 13.56
CA PHE A 421 14.41 7.69 13.30
C PHE A 421 14.51 7.17 11.86
N ILE A 422 14.62 5.85 11.72
CA ILE A 422 14.76 5.12 10.46
C ILE A 422 13.71 4.00 10.45
N ALA A 423 12.69 4.06 9.59
CA ALA A 423 11.68 2.99 9.53
C ALA A 423 11.54 2.40 8.12
N GLY A 424 11.21 1.11 8.07
CA GLY A 424 10.83 0.38 6.86
C GLY A 424 11.92 0.30 5.80
N ALA A 425 13.20 0.24 6.20
CA ALA A 425 14.29 -0.03 5.26
C ALA A 425 14.06 -1.39 4.58
N ASN A 426 13.52 -2.40 5.27
CA ASN A 426 13.06 -3.65 4.66
C ASN A 426 14.07 -4.27 3.67
N TYR A 427 15.34 -4.39 4.06
CA TYR A 427 16.40 -5.02 3.27
C TYR A 427 15.93 -6.36 2.67
N GLY A 428 16.09 -6.50 1.35
CA GLY A 428 15.60 -7.63 0.55
C GLY A 428 14.17 -7.51 0.01
N ASN A 429 13.56 -6.34 0.15
CA ASN A 429 12.48 -5.90 -0.73
C ASN A 429 13.08 -5.29 -2.01
N ILE A 430 12.57 -5.67 -3.19
CA ILE A 430 13.07 -5.13 -4.47
C ILE A 430 12.73 -3.64 -4.66
N TYR A 431 11.76 -3.12 -3.91
CA TYR A 431 11.34 -1.73 -3.94
C TYR A 431 11.99 -0.87 -2.83
N HIS A 432 12.86 -1.46 -2.02
CA HIS A 432 13.60 -0.73 -0.98
C HIS A 432 14.64 0.18 -1.60
N SER A 433 14.64 1.43 -1.14
CA SER A 433 15.73 2.36 -1.39
C SER A 433 16.91 2.21 -0.44
N GLU A 434 17.82 1.32 -0.81
CA GLU A 434 19.09 1.15 -0.11
C GLU A 434 19.94 2.45 -0.07
N PRO A 435 20.03 3.25 -1.16
CA PRO A 435 20.78 4.50 -1.14
C PRO A 435 20.36 5.49 -0.04
N ASP A 436 19.07 5.64 0.24
CA ASP A 436 18.63 6.56 1.31
C ASP A 436 18.92 6.03 2.70
N THR A 437 18.68 4.73 2.94
CA THR A 437 19.01 4.14 4.22
C THR A 437 20.48 4.40 4.54
N GLN A 438 21.36 4.25 3.54
CA GLN A 438 22.79 4.54 3.68
C GLN A 438 23.08 6.04 3.85
N ASN A 439 22.40 6.93 3.13
CA ASN A 439 22.55 8.39 3.30
C ASN A 439 22.11 8.86 4.69
N MET A 440 21.01 8.31 5.22
CA MET A 440 20.55 8.58 6.57
C MET A 440 21.55 8.09 7.62
N VAL A 441 22.14 6.91 7.43
CA VAL A 441 23.22 6.41 8.30
C VAL A 441 24.45 7.33 8.23
N ASP A 442 24.82 7.79 7.04
CA ASP A 442 25.93 8.74 6.87
C ASP A 442 25.63 10.07 7.59
N LEU A 443 24.40 10.59 7.49
CA LEU A 443 23.96 11.78 8.22
C LEU A 443 24.00 11.59 9.73
N ALA A 444 23.59 10.42 10.24
CA ALA A 444 23.65 10.11 11.67
C ALA A 444 25.08 10.20 12.20
N ILE A 445 26.03 9.61 11.46
CA ILE A 445 27.45 9.60 11.79
C ILE A 445 28.06 10.99 11.68
N ALA A 446 27.77 11.72 10.59
CA ALA A 446 28.28 13.06 10.36
C ALA A 446 27.83 14.05 11.47
N ASN A 447 26.57 13.93 11.90
CA ASN A 447 26.00 14.74 12.98
C ASN A 447 26.33 14.23 14.39
N LYS A 448 26.96 13.05 14.53
CA LYS A 448 27.22 12.39 15.82
C LYS A 448 25.95 12.25 16.66
N VAL A 449 24.89 11.72 16.04
CA VAL A 449 23.62 11.40 16.71
C VAL A 449 23.88 10.47 17.90
N ASP A 450 23.24 10.73 19.04
CA ASP A 450 23.38 9.92 20.25
C ASP A 450 22.74 8.55 20.10
N THR A 451 21.51 8.52 19.56
CA THR A 451 20.72 7.29 19.40
C THR A 451 19.97 7.24 18.08
N VAL A 452 20.07 6.12 17.37
CA VAL A 452 19.29 5.82 16.18
C VAL A 452 18.24 4.76 16.50
N PHE A 453 16.98 5.11 16.30
CA PHE A 453 15.84 4.21 16.40
C PHE A 453 15.54 3.64 15.02
N ILE A 454 15.57 2.31 14.90
CA ILE A 454 15.35 1.60 13.64
C ILE A 454 14.15 0.68 13.77
N GLN A 455 13.20 0.73 12.82
CA GLN A 455 12.06 -0.19 12.76
C GLN A 455 11.92 -0.82 11.38
N GLY A 456 11.51 -2.09 11.29
CA GLY A 456 11.23 -2.76 10.00
C GLY A 456 12.45 -2.79 9.08
N PHE A 457 13.57 -3.28 9.60
CA PHE A 457 14.87 -3.11 8.94
C PHE A 457 15.15 -4.14 7.85
N PHE A 458 14.67 -5.37 8.00
CA PHE A 458 14.77 -6.41 6.98
C PHE A 458 13.37 -6.86 6.58
N TYR A 459 13.19 -7.17 5.31
CA TYR A 459 11.91 -7.67 4.84
C TYR A 459 11.75 -9.11 5.29
N SER A 460 10.75 -9.42 6.12
CA SER A 460 10.48 -10.79 6.53
C SER A 460 9.66 -11.47 5.42
N THR A 461 10.11 -12.61 4.93
CA THR A 461 9.31 -13.40 4.01
C THR A 461 8.39 -14.30 4.82
N TYR A 462 7.15 -13.82 5.00
CA TYR A 462 5.98 -14.37 5.70
C TYR A 462 5.66 -15.86 5.57
N TYR A 463 6.37 -16.58 4.69
CA TYR A 463 6.39 -18.03 4.64
C TYR A 463 7.68 -18.48 3.97
N HIS A 464 8.35 -19.52 4.51
CA HIS A 464 9.48 -20.19 3.84
C HIS A 464 9.23 -20.44 2.35
N TYR A 465 8.04 -20.95 2.00
CA TYR A 465 7.68 -21.25 0.62
C TYR A 465 7.62 -20.01 -0.30
N GLN A 466 7.37 -18.81 0.24
CA GLN A 466 7.34 -17.60 -0.56
C GLN A 466 8.75 -17.14 -0.93
N THR A 467 9.72 -17.31 -0.03
CA THR A 467 11.12 -17.02 -0.36
C THR A 467 11.67 -18.00 -1.38
N SER A 468 11.49 -19.31 -1.18
CA SER A 468 11.93 -20.32 -2.15
C SER A 468 11.25 -20.07 -3.50
N ARG A 469 9.97 -19.69 -3.49
CA ARG A 469 9.24 -19.29 -4.72
C ARG A 469 9.82 -18.05 -5.39
N ARG A 470 10.26 -17.05 -4.64
CA ARG A 470 10.91 -15.84 -5.17
C ARG A 470 12.30 -16.14 -5.71
N MET A 471 13.08 -17.00 -5.05
CA MET A 471 14.37 -17.47 -5.56
C MET A 471 14.25 -18.25 -6.88
N LEU A 472 13.11 -18.92 -7.10
CA LEU A 472 12.82 -19.57 -8.38
C LEU A 472 12.53 -18.59 -9.54
N THR A 473 12.17 -17.34 -9.25
CA THR A 473 11.96 -16.26 -10.24
C THR A 473 13.13 -15.29 -10.32
N ASP A 474 13.81 -15.07 -9.20
CA ASP A 474 14.97 -14.23 -9.00
C ASP A 474 16.00 -15.03 -8.19
N PRO A 475 16.90 -15.77 -8.86
CA PRO A 475 17.95 -16.55 -8.18
C PRO A 475 18.87 -15.70 -7.28
N THR A 476 18.86 -14.37 -7.44
CA THR A 476 19.63 -13.43 -6.63
C THR A 476 18.85 -12.88 -5.43
N TYR A 477 17.60 -13.34 -5.23
CA TYR A 477 16.79 -12.91 -4.10
C TYR A 477 17.48 -13.27 -2.77
N PRO A 478 17.69 -12.29 -1.86
CA PRO A 478 18.54 -12.50 -0.70
C PRO A 478 17.89 -13.43 0.34
N THR A 479 18.70 -14.35 0.88
CA THR A 479 18.31 -15.23 2.00
C THR A 479 18.00 -14.41 3.25
N LEU A 480 17.35 -14.99 4.29
CA LEU A 480 17.20 -14.25 5.55
C LEU A 480 18.56 -13.92 6.16
N SER A 481 19.51 -14.85 6.14
CA SER A 481 20.87 -14.58 6.61
C SER A 481 21.48 -13.39 5.87
N SER A 482 21.36 -13.33 4.54
CA SER A 482 21.88 -12.18 3.77
C SER A 482 21.20 -10.86 4.16
N ARG A 483 19.88 -10.88 4.41
CA ARG A 483 19.13 -9.69 4.86
C ARG A 483 19.48 -9.28 6.30
N LEU A 484 19.63 -10.26 7.20
CA LEU A 484 20.05 -10.06 8.58
C LEU A 484 21.50 -9.56 8.65
N GLN A 485 22.39 -10.02 7.78
CA GLN A 485 23.76 -9.53 7.64
C GLN A 485 23.79 -8.10 7.13
N ALA A 486 22.98 -7.74 6.14
CA ALA A 486 22.87 -6.35 5.67
C ALA A 486 22.40 -5.42 6.80
N ALA A 487 21.39 -5.85 7.57
CA ALA A 487 20.94 -5.16 8.77
C ALA A 487 22.09 -5.02 9.80
N LYS A 488 22.75 -6.13 10.14
CA LYS A 488 23.85 -6.13 11.10
C LYS A 488 24.99 -5.19 10.68
N ALA A 489 25.35 -5.16 9.40
CA ALA A 489 26.41 -4.29 8.88
C ALA A 489 26.11 -2.80 9.13
N VAL A 490 24.86 -2.36 9.00
CA VAL A 490 24.48 -0.98 9.32
C VAL A 490 24.50 -0.72 10.83
N ILE A 491 24.02 -1.66 11.64
CA ILE A 491 24.06 -1.55 13.11
C ILE A 491 25.51 -1.46 13.58
N GLU A 492 26.40 -2.30 13.06
CA GLU A 492 27.84 -2.25 13.34
C GLU A 492 28.46 -0.93 12.90
N LYS A 493 28.10 -0.43 11.70
CA LYS A 493 28.58 0.87 11.22
C LYS A 493 28.21 2.02 12.17
N LEU A 494 26.98 2.03 12.70
CA LEU A 494 26.52 3.03 13.67
C LEU A 494 27.19 2.85 15.04
N THR A 495 27.21 1.64 15.56
CA THR A 495 27.78 1.35 16.90
C THR A 495 29.31 1.55 16.94
N ASN A 496 30.03 1.23 15.87
CA ASN A 496 31.46 1.54 15.72
C ASN A 496 31.73 3.05 15.66
N ALA A 497 30.76 3.84 15.20
CA ALA A 497 30.82 5.30 15.26
C ALA A 497 30.47 5.87 16.65
N GLY A 498 30.20 5.02 17.64
CA GLY A 498 29.82 5.43 18.99
C GLY A 498 28.34 5.80 19.15
N ILE A 499 27.48 5.39 18.22
CA ILE A 499 26.05 5.71 18.21
C ILE A 499 25.24 4.54 18.78
N LYS A 500 24.36 4.81 19.75
CA LYS A 500 23.46 3.80 20.28
C LYS A 500 22.38 3.46 19.25
N VAL A 501 22.06 2.18 19.12
CA VAL A 501 21.01 1.72 18.21
C VAL A 501 19.92 1.02 19.00
N VAL A 502 18.68 1.46 18.82
CA VAL A 502 17.49 0.80 19.35
C VAL A 502 16.68 0.29 18.19
N TYR A 503 16.70 -1.03 18.00
CA TYR A 503 15.88 -1.69 17.00
C TYR A 503 14.51 -2.01 17.59
N GLN A 504 13.46 -1.43 17.04
CA GLN A 504 12.08 -1.74 17.35
C GLN A 504 11.53 -2.78 16.37
N MET A 505 11.04 -3.90 16.90
CA MET A 505 10.34 -4.91 16.11
C MET A 505 9.00 -4.33 15.61
N GLY A 506 8.70 -4.55 14.33
CA GLY A 506 7.50 -4.12 13.65
C GLY A 506 6.67 -5.28 13.10
N ASP A 507 5.89 -4.98 12.06
CA ASP A 507 5.00 -5.95 11.42
C ASP A 507 5.77 -7.15 10.86
N GLU A 508 6.89 -6.90 10.18
CA GLU A 508 7.75 -7.94 9.58
C GLU A 508 8.20 -8.97 10.62
N GLU A 509 8.68 -8.54 11.79
CA GLU A 509 9.09 -9.46 12.86
C GLU A 509 7.90 -10.22 13.45
N TYR A 510 6.71 -9.62 13.49
CA TYR A 510 5.49 -10.32 13.90
C TYR A 510 5.10 -11.44 12.92
N TYR A 511 5.36 -11.27 11.62
CA TYR A 511 5.14 -12.32 10.64
C TYR A 511 6.23 -13.39 10.66
N LEU A 512 7.49 -13.02 10.90
CA LEU A 512 8.55 -13.96 11.20
C LEU A 512 8.20 -14.81 12.44
N TYR A 513 7.66 -14.20 13.49
CA TYR A 513 7.14 -14.91 14.65
C TYR A 513 6.09 -15.96 14.27
N LYS A 514 5.10 -15.61 13.43
CA LYS A 514 4.06 -16.55 13.00
C LYS A 514 4.65 -17.75 12.25
N ASP A 515 5.69 -17.54 11.47
CA ASP A 515 6.37 -18.62 10.74
C ASP A 515 7.17 -19.53 11.66
N LEU A 516 8.00 -18.97 12.52
CA LEU A 516 8.75 -19.72 13.53
C LEU A 516 7.81 -20.55 14.41
N PHE A 517 6.71 -19.94 14.86
CA PHE A 517 5.70 -20.61 15.67
C PHE A 517 5.02 -21.76 14.92
N ARG A 518 4.67 -21.57 13.64
CA ARG A 518 4.10 -22.64 12.81
C ARG A 518 5.08 -23.79 12.59
N ILE A 519 6.35 -23.48 12.32
CA ILE A 519 7.40 -24.49 12.15
C ILE A 519 7.58 -25.28 13.46
N TYR A 520 7.65 -24.59 14.60
CA TYR A 520 7.68 -25.23 15.90
C TYR A 520 6.50 -26.20 16.10
N THR A 521 5.26 -25.76 15.87
CA THR A 521 4.09 -26.64 16.03
C THR A 521 4.10 -27.85 15.08
N ARG A 522 4.64 -27.68 13.87
CA ARG A 522 4.81 -28.76 12.89
C ARG A 522 5.86 -29.78 13.35
N GLU A 523 6.97 -29.32 13.92
CA GLU A 523 8.01 -30.20 14.51
C GLU A 523 7.48 -31.00 15.70
N GLN A 524 6.41 -30.53 16.35
CA GLN A 524 5.67 -31.22 17.41
C GLN A 524 4.51 -32.09 16.89
N GLU A 525 4.45 -32.36 15.58
CA GLU A 525 3.43 -33.18 14.90
C GLU A 525 1.98 -32.65 15.03
N VAL A 526 1.81 -31.35 15.32
CA VAL A 526 0.47 -30.75 15.44
C VAL A 526 -0.07 -30.38 14.06
N ILE A 527 -1.16 -31.04 13.63
CA ILE A 527 -1.79 -30.86 12.31
C ILE A 527 -3.09 -30.04 12.45
N GLY A 528 -3.15 -28.85 11.85
CA GLY A 528 -4.41 -28.10 11.68
C GLY A 528 -4.30 -26.58 11.78
N ASN A 529 -5.10 -25.85 10.98
CA ASN A 529 -5.12 -24.37 10.93
C ASN A 529 -5.88 -23.70 12.10
N ASP A 530 -6.54 -24.46 12.96
CA ASP A 530 -7.37 -23.97 14.08
C ASP A 530 -6.69 -24.05 15.46
N PHE A 531 -5.39 -24.38 15.48
CA PHE A 531 -4.60 -24.52 16.70
C PHE A 531 -4.69 -23.31 17.65
N LEU A 532 -4.71 -22.09 17.12
CA LEU A 532 -4.81 -20.85 17.92
C LEU A 532 -6.20 -20.60 18.54
N LYS A 533 -7.22 -21.41 18.18
CA LYS A 533 -8.59 -21.30 18.70
C LYS A 533 -8.91 -22.32 19.80
N ARG A 534 -8.01 -23.28 20.03
CA ARG A 534 -8.15 -24.32 21.06
C ARG A 534 -7.39 -23.91 22.33
N GLU A 535 -8.13 -23.62 23.39
CA GLU A 535 -7.59 -23.12 24.66
C GLU A 535 -6.60 -24.12 25.31
N ASP A 536 -6.90 -25.42 25.22
CA ASP A 536 -6.06 -26.51 25.75
C ASP A 536 -4.68 -26.60 25.07
N LEU A 537 -4.64 -26.42 23.75
CA LEU A 537 -3.39 -26.39 22.99
C LEU A 537 -2.65 -25.07 23.19
N ARG A 538 -3.36 -23.95 23.29
CA ARG A 538 -2.77 -22.65 23.59
C ARG A 538 -2.02 -22.68 24.92
N SER A 539 -2.66 -23.15 25.99
CA SER A 539 -2.02 -23.30 27.31
C SER A 539 -0.79 -24.22 27.30
N LYS A 540 -0.82 -25.32 26.53
CA LYS A 540 0.32 -26.24 26.40
C LYS A 540 1.56 -25.60 25.78
N TYR A 541 1.37 -24.65 24.87
CA TYR A 541 2.46 -24.03 24.11
C TYR A 541 2.63 -22.54 24.42
N ASP A 542 1.92 -21.98 25.41
CA ASP A 542 1.97 -20.55 25.74
C ASP A 542 3.38 -20.06 26.10
N TRP A 543 4.24 -20.94 26.63
CA TRP A 543 5.64 -20.60 26.94
C TRP A 543 6.52 -20.35 25.71
N ILE A 544 6.19 -20.90 24.52
CA ILE A 544 7.04 -20.74 23.33
C ILE A 544 6.94 -19.33 22.75
N ARG A 545 5.77 -18.69 22.91
CA ARG A 545 5.49 -17.37 22.36
C ARG A 545 6.43 -16.29 22.93
N PRO A 546 6.57 -16.12 24.26
CA PRO A 546 7.53 -15.17 24.80
C PRO A 546 8.97 -15.54 24.41
N ILE A 547 9.32 -16.83 24.31
CA ILE A 547 10.66 -17.24 23.86
C ILE A 547 10.96 -16.80 22.44
N ILE A 548 10.02 -17.00 21.50
CA ILE A 548 10.25 -16.59 20.11
C ILE A 548 10.32 -15.06 20.00
N ILE A 549 9.37 -14.35 20.60
CA ILE A 549 9.23 -12.90 20.45
C ILE A 549 10.32 -12.13 21.21
N GLN A 550 10.59 -12.50 22.46
CA GLN A 550 11.48 -11.73 23.34
C GLN A 550 12.96 -12.17 23.24
N TYR A 551 13.23 -13.36 22.70
CA TYR A 551 14.59 -13.90 22.69
C TYR A 551 15.05 -14.38 21.31
N LEU A 552 14.29 -15.25 20.62
CA LEU A 552 14.75 -15.81 19.35
C LEU A 552 14.86 -14.77 18.23
N ILE A 553 13.81 -13.97 17.99
CA ILE A 553 13.88 -12.94 16.94
C ILE A 553 14.95 -11.89 17.26
N PRO A 554 15.03 -11.34 18.50
CA PRO A 554 16.15 -10.50 18.90
C PRO A 554 17.52 -11.15 18.69
N TYR A 555 17.65 -12.43 19.01
CA TYR A 555 18.88 -13.19 18.78
C TYR A 555 19.25 -13.22 17.29
N LEU A 556 18.30 -13.53 16.39
CA LEU A 556 18.54 -13.54 14.94
C LEU A 556 19.02 -12.19 14.42
N ILE A 557 18.45 -11.10 14.95
CA ILE A 557 18.82 -9.73 14.60
C ILE A 557 20.23 -9.39 15.10
N ARG A 558 20.54 -9.72 16.36
CA ARG A 558 21.86 -9.46 16.97
C ARG A 558 22.96 -10.32 16.36
N SER A 559 22.69 -11.60 16.09
CA SER A 559 23.65 -12.49 15.47
C SER A 559 23.89 -12.13 14.00
N GLY A 560 22.87 -11.60 13.32
CA GLY A 560 22.87 -11.41 11.87
C GLY A 560 22.74 -12.72 11.09
N GLU A 561 22.36 -13.81 11.77
CA GLU A 561 22.41 -15.17 11.23
C GLU A 561 21.08 -15.89 11.47
N ASP A 562 20.63 -16.64 10.46
CA ASP A 562 19.49 -17.53 10.58
C ASP A 562 19.86 -18.86 11.26
N VAL A 563 19.98 -18.86 12.58
CA VAL A 563 20.38 -20.05 13.35
C VAL A 563 19.35 -21.18 13.38
N VAL A 564 18.12 -20.91 12.93
CA VAL A 564 17.08 -21.94 12.84
C VAL A 564 17.06 -22.67 11.49
N ASN A 565 17.91 -22.25 10.55
CA ASN A 565 18.00 -22.75 9.18
C ASN A 565 16.66 -22.73 8.46
N LEU A 566 15.98 -21.58 8.47
CA LEU A 566 14.72 -21.37 7.76
C LEU A 566 14.83 -21.66 6.25
N TYR A 567 16.01 -21.74 5.61
CA TYR A 567 16.19 -21.73 4.14
C TYR A 567 16.57 -23.04 3.45
N THR A 568 16.80 -24.14 4.16
CA THR A 568 17.33 -25.35 3.51
C THR A 568 16.20 -26.22 2.96
N ASP A 569 15.99 -26.19 1.64
CA ASP A 569 15.08 -27.09 0.89
C ASP A 569 15.55 -28.57 0.93
N ASP A 570 16.81 -28.82 1.30
CA ASP A 570 17.41 -30.15 1.36
C ASP A 570 17.48 -30.70 2.79
N SER A 571 16.50 -31.51 3.20
CA SER A 571 16.59 -32.53 4.27
C SER A 571 17.09 -32.16 5.69
N ASN A 572 17.56 -30.93 5.94
CA ASN A 572 17.93 -30.46 7.25
C ASN A 572 16.64 -30.09 7.99
N LYS A 573 16.33 -30.85 9.05
CA LYS A 573 15.26 -30.48 9.97
C LYS A 573 15.52 -29.05 10.46
N THR A 574 14.56 -28.15 10.23
CA THR A 574 14.56 -26.84 10.90
C THR A 574 14.79 -27.06 12.40
N SER A 575 15.64 -26.24 13.00
CA SER A 575 16.08 -26.43 14.40
C SER A 575 15.25 -25.59 15.38
N VAL A 576 14.09 -25.06 14.96
CA VAL A 576 13.31 -24.09 15.75
C VAL A 576 13.00 -24.63 17.15
N THR A 577 12.55 -25.89 17.27
CA THR A 577 12.31 -26.53 18.57
C THR A 577 13.59 -26.59 19.41
N LYS A 578 14.70 -27.06 18.84
CA LYS A 578 15.96 -27.23 19.58
C LYS A 578 16.52 -25.89 20.06
N VAL A 579 16.50 -24.87 19.19
CA VAL A 579 16.96 -23.52 19.51
C VAL A 579 16.07 -22.90 20.59
N CYS A 580 14.73 -23.03 20.50
CA CYS A 580 13.83 -22.53 21.54
C CYS A 580 14.05 -23.23 22.89
N LEU A 581 14.32 -24.53 22.90
CA LEU A 581 14.64 -25.28 24.12
C LEU A 581 16.00 -24.85 24.72
N ALA A 582 17.00 -24.59 23.87
CA ALA A 582 18.29 -24.06 24.30
C ALA A 582 18.14 -22.70 24.97
N ILE A 583 17.41 -21.78 24.33
CA ILE A 583 17.10 -20.45 24.87
C ILE A 583 16.34 -20.57 26.21
N LYS A 584 15.33 -21.45 26.28
CA LYS A 584 14.59 -21.69 27.52
C LYS A 584 15.51 -22.11 28.66
N ARG A 585 16.37 -23.10 28.43
CA ARG A 585 17.32 -23.59 29.44
C ARG A 585 18.24 -22.47 29.94
N TYR A 586 18.77 -21.67 29.02
CA TYR A 586 19.62 -20.54 29.38
C TYR A 586 18.90 -19.53 30.27
N ILE A 587 17.67 -19.15 29.92
CA ILE A 587 16.86 -18.19 30.70
C ILE A 587 16.51 -18.75 32.08
N GLU A 588 16.27 -20.06 32.17
CA GLU A 588 16.00 -20.76 33.44
C GLU A 588 17.26 -21.02 34.28
N GLY A 589 18.45 -20.62 33.83
CA GLY A 589 19.72 -20.84 34.54
C GLY A 589 20.20 -22.29 34.50
N ASN A 590 19.66 -23.11 33.60
CA ASN A 590 20.04 -24.52 33.45
C ASN A 590 21.26 -24.67 32.53
N PRO A 591 22.15 -25.66 32.76
CA PRO A 591 23.25 -25.96 31.86
C PRO A 591 22.76 -26.29 30.43
N LEU A 592 23.42 -25.74 29.42
CA LEU A 592 23.06 -25.93 28.02
C LEU A 592 23.36 -27.37 27.55
N GLY A 593 24.49 -27.96 27.96
CA GLY A 593 24.86 -29.34 27.59
C GLY A 593 24.93 -29.50 26.07
N ASP A 594 24.23 -30.49 25.51
CA ASP A 594 24.18 -30.77 24.06
C ASP A 594 23.64 -29.61 23.19
N PHE A 595 23.16 -28.52 23.80
CA PHE A 595 22.68 -27.33 23.11
C PHE A 595 23.71 -26.19 23.00
N GLU A 596 24.94 -26.36 23.52
CA GLU A 596 25.99 -25.32 23.50
C GLU A 596 26.32 -24.81 22.09
N ASP A 597 26.31 -25.68 21.09
CA ASP A 597 26.61 -25.30 19.70
C ASP A 597 25.44 -24.61 18.96
N LEU A 598 24.24 -24.58 19.55
CA LEU A 598 23.04 -24.06 18.88
C LEU A 598 22.79 -22.57 19.10
N ILE A 599 23.28 -22.02 20.21
CA ILE A 599 23.09 -20.62 20.57
C ILE A 599 24.35 -20.04 21.20
N LYS A 600 24.61 -18.78 20.90
CA LYS A 600 25.71 -17.99 21.44
C LYS A 600 25.17 -17.01 22.50
N PRO A 601 25.40 -17.25 23.82
CA PRO A 601 24.78 -16.48 24.89
C PRO A 601 24.94 -14.95 24.81
N GLU A 602 26.00 -14.46 24.18
CA GLU A 602 26.27 -13.05 23.98
C GLU A 602 25.19 -12.33 23.16
N PHE A 603 24.52 -13.02 22.22
CA PHE A 603 23.45 -12.42 21.39
C PHE A 603 22.07 -12.53 22.02
N LEU A 604 21.93 -13.14 23.20
CA LEU A 604 20.64 -13.21 23.92
C LEU A 604 20.39 -11.97 24.79
N LYS A 605 21.42 -11.16 25.05
CA LYS A 605 21.32 -9.96 25.88
C LYS A 605 21.52 -8.71 25.02
N ASP A 606 20.88 -7.62 25.41
CA ASP A 606 21.18 -6.31 24.87
C ASP A 606 22.58 -5.85 25.31
N THR A 607 23.18 -4.97 24.51
CA THR A 607 24.38 -4.22 24.90
C THR A 607 24.02 -2.77 25.18
N GLU A 608 24.95 -1.99 25.75
CA GLU A 608 24.74 -0.54 25.92
C GLU A 608 24.58 0.18 24.57
N MET A 609 25.24 -0.34 23.52
CA MET A 609 25.26 0.24 22.19
C MET A 609 24.14 -0.29 21.28
N PHE A 610 23.58 -1.46 21.57
CA PHE A 610 22.56 -2.07 20.73
C PHE A 610 21.48 -2.80 21.53
N LYS A 611 20.23 -2.33 21.38
CA LYS A 611 19.04 -2.92 22.01
C LYS A 611 18.03 -3.36 20.96
N VAL A 612 17.34 -4.48 21.22
CA VAL A 612 16.21 -4.94 20.39
C VAL A 612 14.95 -5.03 21.25
N VAL A 613 13.89 -4.30 20.87
CA VAL A 613 12.69 -4.09 21.69
C VAL A 613 11.41 -4.37 20.91
N SER A 614 10.41 -4.99 21.54
CA SER A 614 9.09 -5.23 20.93
C SER A 614 8.12 -4.06 21.07
N SER A 615 8.30 -3.26 22.11
CA SER A 615 7.57 -2.03 22.45
C SER A 615 8.44 -1.25 23.42
N TYR A 616 8.56 0.08 23.28
CA TYR A 616 9.54 0.85 24.04
C TYR A 616 8.94 2.10 24.64
N VAL A 617 9.03 2.23 25.95
CA VAL A 617 8.78 3.48 26.66
C VAL A 617 10.04 3.75 27.46
N GLU A 618 10.74 4.83 27.12
CA GLU A 618 11.92 5.29 27.83
C GLU A 618 11.69 6.70 28.33
N GLN A 619 11.95 6.91 29.61
CA GLN A 619 12.00 8.25 30.18
C GLN A 619 13.44 8.75 30.00
N MET A 620 13.61 9.82 29.22
CA MET A 620 14.94 10.31 28.80
C MET A 620 15.57 11.27 29.81
N ASP A 621 14.80 11.71 30.81
CA ASP A 621 15.25 12.65 31.84
C ASP A 621 14.73 12.19 33.22
N GLU A 622 15.66 11.65 34.04
CA GLU A 622 15.39 11.18 35.41
C GLU A 622 15.30 12.35 36.41
N GLU A 623 16.01 13.46 36.17
CA GLU A 623 16.04 14.63 37.05
C GLU A 623 14.87 15.58 36.77
N ASN A 624 14.43 15.66 35.52
CA ASN A 624 13.29 16.44 35.06
C ASN A 624 12.31 15.50 34.37
N LYS A 625 11.24 15.11 35.07
CA LYS A 625 10.18 14.21 34.58
C LYS A 625 9.46 14.66 33.29
N LYS A 626 9.93 15.71 32.60
CA LYS A 626 9.26 16.47 31.54
C LYS A 626 9.51 16.01 30.10
N SER A 627 10.30 14.96 29.87
CA SER A 627 10.50 14.39 28.52
C SER A 627 10.43 12.86 28.52
N ILE A 628 9.34 12.31 27.99
CA ILE A 628 9.11 10.86 27.86
C ILE A 628 9.14 10.49 26.36
N LEU A 629 9.94 9.48 26.01
CA LEU A 629 9.88 8.83 24.71
C LEU A 629 8.99 7.59 24.79
N ASN A 630 7.92 7.55 24.00
CA ASN A 630 7.01 6.41 23.93
C ASN A 630 6.90 5.89 22.48
N LEU A 631 7.74 4.93 22.10
CA LEU A 631 7.69 4.32 20.79
C LEU A 631 6.57 3.26 20.74
N MET A 632 5.39 3.66 20.29
CA MET A 632 4.25 2.77 20.14
C MET A 632 4.14 2.20 18.72
N SER A 633 4.43 0.91 18.53
CA SER A 633 4.00 0.19 17.33
C SER A 633 2.56 -0.32 17.52
N ARG A 634 1.64 -0.03 16.59
CA ARG A 634 0.27 -0.56 16.61
C ARG A 634 0.17 -1.78 15.68
N PRO A 635 0.14 -3.03 16.19
CA PRO A 635 -0.07 -4.21 15.35
C PRO A 635 -1.56 -4.46 15.12
N THR A 636 -2.32 -3.54 14.52
CA THR A 636 -3.72 -3.78 14.12
C THR A 636 -4.15 -2.97 12.90
N TYR A 637 -4.35 -3.65 11.77
CA TYR A 637 -5.05 -3.11 10.59
C TYR A 637 -6.51 -3.55 10.57
N SER A 638 -7.39 -2.69 11.08
CA SER A 638 -8.73 -2.54 10.53
C SER A 638 -9.34 -1.23 11.02
N ARG A 639 -9.43 -0.26 10.08
CA ARG A 639 -10.09 1.07 10.14
C ARG A 639 -9.26 2.27 10.61
N GLY A 640 -8.84 3.07 9.63
CA GLY A 640 -8.95 4.53 9.64
C GLY A 640 -7.84 5.30 10.37
N PRO A 641 -6.95 6.03 9.66
CA PRO A 641 -5.99 6.93 10.31
C PRO A 641 -6.61 8.14 11.04
N TYR A 642 -7.94 8.31 11.11
CA TYR A 642 -8.56 9.52 11.66
C TYR A 642 -9.83 9.36 12.51
N SER A 643 -10.22 8.16 12.97
CA SER A 643 -11.51 8.02 13.67
C SER A 643 -11.47 7.58 15.13
N ASP A 644 -10.32 7.27 15.74
CA ASP A 644 -10.29 6.97 17.18
C ASP A 644 -8.88 7.19 17.77
N GLU A 645 -8.54 8.46 18.04
CA GLU A 645 -7.47 8.81 18.98
C GLU A 645 -7.78 8.28 20.39
N ARG A 646 -9.05 7.96 20.70
CA ARG A 646 -9.51 7.55 22.03
C ARG A 646 -9.26 6.09 22.38
N SER A 647 -9.00 5.21 21.41
CA SER A 647 -8.89 3.76 21.64
C SER A 647 -7.48 3.29 22.03
N ALA A 648 -6.46 4.16 21.95
CA ALA A 648 -5.11 3.89 22.47
C ALA A 648 -4.82 4.68 23.76
N ALA A 649 -5.86 4.92 24.56
CA ALA A 649 -5.71 5.26 25.96
C ALA A 649 -5.12 4.04 26.70
N ILE A 650 -3.80 3.83 26.59
CA ILE A 650 -3.06 3.36 27.77
C ILE A 650 -3.37 4.43 28.81
N LYS A 651 -4.24 4.02 29.75
CA LYS A 651 -4.68 4.73 30.93
C LYS A 651 -3.88 6.01 31.19
N LYS A 652 -4.58 7.15 31.14
CA LYS A 652 -4.24 8.41 31.81
C LYS A 652 -3.78 8.13 33.25
N ALA A 653 -2.53 7.70 33.42
CA ALA A 653 -1.81 7.77 34.66
C ALA A 653 -1.14 9.13 34.66
N GLU A 654 -1.73 10.06 35.41
CA GLU A 654 -1.16 11.28 36.01
C GLU A 654 0.26 11.71 35.58
N LEU A 655 0.45 12.05 34.30
CA LEU A 655 1.67 12.67 33.77
C LEU A 655 1.32 13.94 32.98
N THR A 656 0.41 14.75 33.52
CA THR A 656 -0.27 15.86 32.82
C THR A 656 0.63 17.04 32.40
N ASP A 657 1.90 17.04 32.80
CA ASP A 657 2.83 18.17 32.59
C ASP A 657 4.11 17.79 31.81
N VAL A 658 4.07 16.70 31.04
CA VAL A 658 5.27 16.07 30.45
C VAL A 658 5.18 15.99 28.93
N GLY A 659 6.23 16.47 28.25
CA GLY A 659 6.38 16.33 26.81
C GLY A 659 6.58 14.87 26.39
N GLN A 660 5.75 14.31 25.50
CA GLN A 660 5.86 12.91 25.07
C GLN A 660 6.18 12.78 23.57
N LEU A 661 7.11 11.92 23.17
CA LEU A 661 7.36 11.61 21.75
C LEU A 661 6.83 10.21 21.39
N ASN A 662 5.83 10.13 20.51
CA ASN A 662 5.29 8.90 19.95
C ASN A 662 5.75 8.69 18.51
N VAL A 663 6.23 7.50 18.16
CA VAL A 663 6.64 7.18 16.78
C VAL A 663 5.79 6.05 16.22
N ASN A 664 5.25 6.23 15.00
CA ASN A 664 4.42 5.27 14.29
C ASN A 664 4.96 5.00 12.87
N SER A 665 5.29 3.76 12.54
CA SER A 665 5.81 3.41 11.21
C SER A 665 4.74 2.93 10.22
N SER A 666 3.45 2.94 10.59
CA SER A 666 2.38 2.38 9.75
C SER A 666 1.80 3.36 8.73
N SER A 667 2.22 4.62 8.76
CA SER A 667 1.67 5.66 7.86
C SER A 667 2.37 5.67 6.51
N SER A 668 1.66 6.06 5.44
CA SER A 668 2.28 6.31 4.13
C SER A 668 3.04 7.63 4.07
N ASP A 669 2.67 8.57 4.91
CA ASP A 669 3.29 9.87 5.02
C ASP A 669 4.38 9.86 6.09
N MET A 670 5.48 10.53 5.79
CA MET A 670 6.35 11.04 6.85
C MET A 670 5.63 12.22 7.48
N SER A 671 5.37 12.20 8.79
CA SER A 671 4.74 13.32 9.46
C SER A 671 5.23 13.53 10.89
N ILE A 672 5.11 14.75 11.42
CA ILE A 672 5.24 15.11 12.82
C ILE A 672 4.06 15.99 13.15
N VAL A 673 3.26 15.61 14.14
CA VAL A 673 2.10 16.37 14.62
C VAL A 673 2.29 16.62 16.10
N THR A 674 2.02 17.83 16.57
CA THR A 674 1.97 18.10 18.02
C THR A 674 0.72 18.84 18.44
N ASP A 675 0.28 18.54 19.65
CA ASP A 675 -0.78 19.27 20.37
C ASP A 675 -0.20 20.27 21.40
N GLY A 676 1.12 20.48 21.41
CA GLY A 676 1.82 21.31 22.40
C GLY A 676 2.36 20.54 23.60
N ARG A 677 2.04 19.25 23.75
CA ARG A 677 2.56 18.37 24.82
C ARG A 677 3.11 17.08 24.24
N THR A 678 2.39 16.47 23.32
CA THR A 678 2.79 15.23 22.67
C THR A 678 3.26 15.55 21.26
N ILE A 679 4.36 14.95 20.85
CA ILE A 679 4.85 14.92 19.47
C ILE A 679 4.53 13.52 18.95
N ASN A 680 3.76 13.41 17.88
CA ASN A 680 3.50 12.15 17.19
C ASN A 680 4.22 12.21 15.85
N MET A 681 5.18 11.32 15.64
CA MET A 681 5.95 11.20 14.42
C MET A 681 5.51 9.97 13.65
N SER A 682 5.16 10.12 12.39
CA SER A 682 5.02 9.03 11.44
C SER A 682 6.27 8.92 10.58
N VAL A 683 6.84 7.72 10.48
CA VAL A 683 8.02 7.45 9.65
C VAL A 683 7.63 6.37 8.63
N PRO A 684 7.52 6.70 7.33
CA PRO A 684 6.95 5.81 6.34
C PRO A 684 7.93 4.69 6.01
N GLN A 685 7.46 3.67 5.29
CA GLN A 685 8.35 2.65 4.76
C GLN A 685 9.23 3.19 3.63
N MET A 686 10.48 2.72 3.54
CA MET A 686 11.45 3.17 2.54
C MET A 686 11.26 2.50 1.15
N ILE A 687 10.03 2.49 0.65
CA ILE A 687 9.61 1.68 -0.50
C ILE A 687 9.22 2.57 -1.68
N ARG A 688 9.96 2.60 -2.79
CA ARG A 688 9.67 3.44 -3.98
C ARG A 688 8.43 2.96 -4.77
N ASP A 689 7.22 3.23 -4.28
CA ASP A 689 5.99 2.79 -4.97
C ASP A 689 5.69 3.60 -6.25
N GLU A 690 6.25 4.79 -6.37
CA GLU A 690 6.12 5.63 -7.58
C GLU A 690 6.68 4.97 -8.85
N TRP A 691 7.63 4.04 -8.72
CA TRP A 691 8.14 3.21 -9.82
C TRP A 691 7.03 2.42 -10.54
N TYR A 692 5.91 2.13 -9.88
CA TYR A 692 4.75 1.48 -10.52
C TYR A 692 3.96 2.36 -11.48
N GLU A 693 4.04 3.68 -11.29
CA GLU A 693 3.30 4.65 -12.08
C GLU A 693 4.13 5.23 -13.22
N GLU A 694 5.46 5.07 -13.19
CA GLU A 694 6.38 5.59 -14.21
C GLU A 694 6.25 4.83 -15.54
N PRO A 695 5.83 5.51 -16.64
CA PRO A 695 5.67 4.89 -17.95
C PRO A 695 7.00 4.34 -18.48
N GLY A 696 7.03 3.08 -18.93
CA GLY A 696 8.20 2.47 -19.55
C GLY A 696 9.16 1.78 -18.56
N LEU A 697 9.17 2.18 -17.28
CA LEU A 697 10.03 1.57 -16.26
C LEU A 697 9.69 0.09 -16.00
N LEU A 698 8.39 -0.27 -16.06
CA LEU A 698 7.86 -1.62 -15.84
C LEU A 698 6.85 -2.05 -16.93
N SER A 699 7.13 -1.70 -18.20
CA SER A 699 6.20 -1.95 -19.30
C SER A 699 5.85 -3.44 -19.47
N GLY A 700 4.56 -3.76 -19.57
CA GLY A 700 4.05 -5.15 -19.64
C GLY A 700 4.10 -5.95 -18.33
N ILE A 701 4.55 -5.37 -17.22
CA ILE A 701 4.63 -6.00 -15.89
C ILE A 701 3.59 -5.41 -14.93
N LYS A 702 3.12 -4.19 -15.19
CA LYS A 702 2.20 -3.44 -14.33
C LYS A 702 0.97 -4.25 -13.90
N GLU A 703 0.36 -5.04 -14.79
CA GLU A 703 -0.78 -5.91 -14.49
C GLU A 703 -0.41 -7.12 -13.63
N SER A 704 0.76 -7.71 -13.85
CA SER A 704 1.27 -8.85 -13.06
C SER A 704 1.66 -8.42 -11.64
N VAL A 705 2.24 -7.24 -11.53
CA VAL A 705 2.62 -6.59 -10.27
C VAL A 705 1.37 -6.11 -9.50
N LEU A 706 0.30 -5.65 -10.17
CA LEU A 706 -1.04 -5.47 -9.56
C LEU A 706 -1.58 -6.79 -8.96
N GLY A 707 -1.18 -7.93 -9.54
CA GLY A 707 -1.51 -9.27 -9.06
C GLY A 707 -0.59 -9.81 -7.95
N ASP A 708 0.61 -9.24 -7.76
CA ASP A 708 1.62 -9.70 -6.81
C ASP A 708 1.13 -9.52 -5.36
N PRO A 709 1.12 -10.57 -4.52
CA PRO A 709 0.79 -10.46 -3.10
C PRO A 709 1.63 -9.43 -2.34
N THR A 710 2.87 -9.18 -2.76
CA THR A 710 3.79 -8.18 -2.20
C THR A 710 3.26 -6.77 -2.42
N ARG A 711 2.87 -6.43 -3.66
CA ARG A 711 2.23 -5.15 -3.96
C ARG A 711 0.85 -5.04 -3.35
N LYS A 712 0.02 -6.09 -3.37
CA LYS A 712 -1.28 -6.07 -2.68
C LYS A 712 -1.13 -5.79 -1.19
N ARG A 713 -0.02 -6.17 -0.56
CA ARG A 713 0.27 -5.86 0.85
C ARG A 713 0.76 -4.44 1.04
N ILE A 714 1.67 -3.94 0.19
CA ILE A 714 2.09 -2.54 0.21
C ILE A 714 0.88 -1.61 -0.01
N THR A 715 0.04 -1.93 -1.01
CA THR A 715 -1.19 -1.16 -1.32
C THR A 715 -2.36 -1.39 -0.34
N GLN A 716 -2.29 -2.41 0.52
CA GLN A 716 -3.21 -2.60 1.66
C GLN A 716 -2.73 -1.85 2.91
N VAL A 717 -1.42 -1.60 3.04
CA VAL A 717 -0.82 -0.78 4.10
C VAL A 717 -1.02 0.71 3.79
N SER A 718 -0.96 1.14 2.52
CA SER A 718 -1.37 2.49 2.10
C SER A 718 -1.91 2.53 0.67
N LYS A 719 -2.86 3.43 0.38
CA LYS A 719 -3.34 3.70 -1.01
C LYS A 719 -2.43 4.70 -1.75
N GLU A 720 -1.26 5.00 -1.21
CA GLU A 720 -0.42 6.14 -1.59
C GLU A 720 1.03 5.68 -1.83
N PRO A 721 1.79 6.37 -2.71
CA PRO A 721 3.15 5.97 -3.05
C PRO A 721 4.15 6.31 -1.93
N ASN A 722 5.05 5.39 -1.58
CA ASN A 722 6.09 5.62 -0.57
C ASN A 722 7.49 5.89 -1.16
N TYR A 723 8.36 6.46 -0.32
CA TYR A 723 9.82 6.59 -0.34
C TYR A 723 10.24 7.16 1.04
N PRO A 724 11.44 6.90 1.62
CA PRO A 724 11.69 7.32 2.99
C PRO A 724 11.62 8.82 3.18
N GLY A 725 11.08 9.18 4.34
CA GLY A 725 11.71 10.22 5.12
C GLY A 725 12.03 9.72 6.52
N GLY A 726 13.22 10.08 7.00
CA GLY A 726 13.60 9.95 8.40
C GLY A 726 13.67 11.33 9.03
N PHE A 727 13.75 11.36 10.35
CA PHE A 727 13.92 12.60 11.09
C PHE A 727 15.14 12.52 11.98
N ILE A 728 15.90 13.61 12.02
CA ILE A 728 16.80 13.90 13.14
C ILE A 728 16.09 14.93 14.02
N ILE A 729 16.02 14.67 15.33
CA ILE A 729 15.33 15.53 16.29
C ILE A 729 16.18 15.70 17.54
N THR A 730 16.13 16.89 18.14
CA THR A 730 16.68 17.19 19.46
C THR A 730 15.90 18.33 20.12
N GLY A 731 15.92 18.39 21.45
CA GLY A 731 15.31 19.46 22.23
C GLY A 731 13.93 19.12 22.79
N ASN A 732 13.13 20.14 23.10
CA ASN A 732 11.80 20.00 23.72
C ASN A 732 10.81 20.99 23.10
N ILE A 733 9.60 20.51 22.78
CA ILE A 733 8.54 21.31 22.14
C ILE A 733 8.05 22.49 23.00
N GLU A 734 8.13 22.41 24.33
CA GLU A 734 7.80 23.53 25.22
C GLU A 734 8.93 24.57 25.33
N GLU A 735 10.16 24.19 24.98
CA GLU A 735 11.35 25.02 25.00
C GLU A 735 11.77 25.35 23.56
N LYS A 736 12.85 24.71 23.08
CA LYS A 736 13.34 24.79 21.71
C LYS A 736 13.54 23.38 21.21
N MET A 737 13.04 23.09 20.01
CA MET A 737 13.21 21.78 19.36
C MET A 737 13.62 21.96 17.90
N VAL A 738 14.62 21.20 17.49
CA VAL A 738 15.17 21.22 16.13
C VAL A 738 14.81 19.91 15.44
N ILE A 739 14.30 20.02 14.22
CA ILE A 739 13.86 18.92 13.38
C ILE A 739 14.55 19.04 12.02
N LEU A 740 15.20 17.97 11.58
CA LEU A 740 15.72 17.83 10.21
C LEU A 740 14.95 16.69 9.52
N PRO A 741 14.05 16.98 8.56
CA PRO A 741 13.42 15.97 7.72
C PRO A 741 14.42 15.46 6.68
N TYR A 742 14.32 14.20 6.29
CA TYR A 742 14.97 13.65 5.11
C TYR A 742 13.92 13.35 4.04
N PHE A 743 14.12 13.81 2.80
CA PHE A 743 13.22 13.53 1.67
C PHE A 743 13.95 13.72 0.34
N GLU A 744 13.33 13.32 -0.78
CA GLU A 744 13.99 13.22 -2.07
C GLU A 744 14.70 14.52 -2.53
N ARG A 745 14.01 15.66 -2.52
CA ARG A 745 14.60 16.92 -2.99
C ARG A 745 15.79 17.35 -2.12
N LEU A 746 15.70 17.12 -0.82
CA LEU A 746 16.81 17.40 0.10
C LEU A 746 18.02 16.52 -0.21
N ARG A 747 17.80 15.22 -0.46
CA ARG A 747 18.88 14.33 -0.93
C ARG A 747 19.53 14.85 -2.20
N GLU A 748 18.77 15.23 -3.22
CA GLU A 748 19.30 15.73 -4.49
C GLU A 748 20.20 16.96 -4.31
N ILE A 749 19.77 17.91 -3.48
CA ILE A 749 20.51 19.15 -3.22
C ILE A 749 21.76 18.86 -2.40
N MET A 750 21.65 18.05 -1.33
CA MET A 750 22.81 17.66 -0.54
C MET A 750 23.84 16.89 -1.39
N GLU A 751 23.40 15.92 -2.20
CA GLU A 751 24.29 15.20 -3.12
C GLU A 751 24.96 16.12 -4.14
N HIS A 752 24.28 17.17 -4.59
CA HIS A 752 24.87 18.20 -5.45
C HIS A 752 25.99 18.96 -4.73
N VAL A 753 25.73 19.47 -3.52
CA VAL A 753 26.74 20.15 -2.68
C VAL A 753 27.93 19.24 -2.38
N GLN A 754 27.68 17.96 -2.07
CA GLN A 754 28.74 16.98 -1.86
C GLN A 754 29.58 16.73 -3.12
N ARG A 755 28.96 16.76 -4.30
CA ARG A 755 29.63 16.54 -5.58
C ARG A 755 30.46 17.73 -6.01
N THR A 756 29.95 18.95 -5.84
CA THR A 756 30.64 20.18 -6.25
C THR A 756 31.65 20.66 -5.21
N GLY A 757 31.41 20.38 -3.93
CA GLY A 757 32.18 20.92 -2.82
C GLY A 757 31.87 22.40 -2.50
N GLU A 758 30.93 23.02 -3.23
CA GLU A 758 30.53 24.41 -3.05
C GLU A 758 29.28 24.48 -2.15
N GLY A 759 29.44 25.09 -0.97
CA GLY A 759 28.33 25.28 -0.02
C GLY A 759 27.34 26.35 -0.49
N LEU A 760 26.07 26.19 -0.09
CA LEU A 760 25.01 27.15 -0.33
C LEU A 760 25.02 28.28 0.72
N PRO A 761 24.38 29.44 0.47
CA PRO A 761 24.25 30.46 1.50
C PRO A 761 23.31 29.99 2.62
N LEU A 762 23.64 30.28 3.88
CA LEU A 762 22.70 30.15 5.00
C LEU A 762 21.56 31.16 4.81
N ILE A 763 20.31 30.68 4.86
CA ILE A 763 19.11 31.53 4.77
C ILE A 763 18.14 31.12 5.87
N VAL A 764 17.70 32.09 6.68
CA VAL A 764 16.73 31.85 7.76
C VAL A 764 15.38 32.50 7.42
N GLU A 765 14.32 31.70 7.39
CA GLU A 765 12.95 32.15 7.17
C GLU A 765 12.14 32.05 8.46
N GLY A 766 11.78 33.20 9.06
CA GLY A 766 10.87 33.29 10.20
C GLY A 766 9.41 33.21 9.76
N LYS A 767 8.62 32.34 10.41
CA LYS A 767 7.19 32.17 10.12
C LYS A 767 6.34 32.86 11.19
N ILE A 768 5.47 33.77 10.76
CA ILE A 768 4.59 34.57 11.61
C ILE A 768 3.15 34.24 11.21
N ASN A 769 2.48 33.39 11.97
CA ASN A 769 1.16 32.85 11.58
C ASN A 769 0.21 32.82 12.77
N ASP A 770 -1.08 32.99 12.49
CA ASP A 770 -2.19 32.84 13.44
C ASP A 770 -1.95 33.58 14.77
N TRP A 771 -1.47 34.84 14.73
CA TRP A 771 -1.33 35.70 15.92
C TRP A 771 -2.70 36.01 16.54
N GLN A 772 -3.74 36.12 15.69
CA GLN A 772 -5.12 36.41 16.05
C GLN A 772 -5.28 37.49 17.11
N LEU A 773 -4.65 38.63 16.87
CA LEU A 773 -4.77 39.79 17.75
C LEU A 773 -6.25 40.18 17.89
N GLY A 774 -6.74 40.31 19.11
CA GLY A 774 -8.15 40.48 19.46
C GLY A 774 -8.85 39.20 19.94
N SER A 775 -8.19 38.03 19.90
CA SER A 775 -8.71 36.75 20.38
C SER A 775 -8.64 36.60 21.92
N LEU A 776 -9.47 35.70 22.48
CA LEU A 776 -9.44 35.33 23.91
C LEU A 776 -8.11 34.71 24.33
N THR A 777 -7.38 34.19 23.36
CA THR A 777 -6.15 33.41 23.53
C THR A 777 -4.93 34.07 22.91
N GLU A 778 -5.04 35.36 22.56
CA GLU A 778 -3.92 36.16 22.04
C GLU A 778 -2.75 36.19 23.03
N ARG A 779 -1.52 36.19 22.52
CA ARG A 779 -0.28 36.26 23.31
C ARG A 779 0.71 37.27 22.72
N PRO A 780 0.36 38.58 22.71
CA PRO A 780 1.20 39.63 22.14
C PRO A 780 2.59 39.69 22.80
N ASP A 781 2.70 39.28 24.07
CA ASP A 781 3.97 39.14 24.78
C ASP A 781 4.88 38.08 24.15
N TYR A 782 4.33 36.94 23.76
CA TYR A 782 5.07 35.89 23.07
C TYR A 782 5.37 36.27 21.62
N ASP A 783 4.42 36.89 20.93
CA ASP A 783 4.57 37.33 19.54
C ASP A 783 5.77 38.29 19.37
N ILE A 784 5.86 39.32 20.24
CA ILE A 784 6.97 40.27 20.23
C ILE A 784 8.29 39.60 20.60
N LYS A 785 8.29 38.73 21.62
CA LYS A 785 9.52 38.02 22.04
C LYS A 785 10.03 37.09 20.94
N PHE A 786 9.14 36.40 20.24
CA PHE A 786 9.52 35.53 19.14
C PHE A 786 10.07 36.34 17.96
N LEU A 787 9.42 37.46 17.59
CA LEU A 787 9.92 38.35 16.54
C LEU A 787 11.31 38.93 16.90
N ASP A 788 11.51 39.33 18.16
CA ASP A 788 12.82 39.78 18.64
C ASP A 788 13.88 38.67 18.55
N TYR A 789 13.55 37.47 19.02
CA TYR A 789 14.43 36.31 18.92
C TYR A 789 14.80 36.00 17.46
N LEU A 790 13.82 36.02 16.53
CA LEU A 790 14.06 35.81 15.11
C LEU A 790 15.07 36.81 14.54
N MET A 791 14.89 38.09 14.86
CA MET A 791 15.72 39.16 14.31
C MET A 791 17.13 39.19 14.91
N TYR A 792 17.27 38.97 16.23
CA TYR A 792 18.53 39.20 16.94
C TYR A 792 19.32 37.92 17.28
N GLU A 793 18.67 36.77 17.44
CA GLU A 793 19.34 35.50 17.76
C GLU A 793 19.34 34.52 16.59
N ALA A 794 18.17 34.24 16.01
CA ALA A 794 18.09 33.32 14.88
C ALA A 794 18.69 33.92 13.60
N GLY A 795 18.62 35.25 13.45
CA GLY A 795 19.19 35.98 12.32
C GLY A 795 18.36 35.84 11.05
N ALA A 796 17.04 36.05 11.14
CA ALA A 796 16.12 35.96 10.01
C ALA A 796 16.60 36.79 8.80
N ASP A 797 16.68 36.14 7.63
CA ASP A 797 16.82 36.77 6.32
C ASP A 797 15.46 37.08 5.71
N ILE A 798 14.43 36.29 6.03
CA ILE A 798 13.09 36.40 5.46
C ILE A 798 12.08 36.38 6.58
N LEU A 799 11.09 37.29 6.53
CA LEU A 799 9.90 37.24 7.37
C LEU A 799 8.69 36.88 6.50
N SER A 800 7.99 35.81 6.88
CA SER A 800 6.82 35.32 6.18
C SER A 800 5.61 35.40 7.10
N PHE A 801 4.76 36.40 6.85
CA PHE A 801 3.47 36.59 7.49
C PHE A 801 2.42 35.75 6.74
N ASN A 802 1.73 34.85 7.46
CA ASN A 802 0.82 33.90 6.86
C ASN A 802 -0.49 33.80 7.64
N GLY A 803 -1.45 34.66 7.27
CA GLY A 803 -2.86 34.64 7.67
C GLY A 803 -3.18 34.71 9.17
N ASP A 804 -4.45 35.00 9.45
CA ASP A 804 -5.08 35.08 10.77
C ASP A 804 -4.24 35.88 11.79
N LEU A 805 -3.70 37.03 11.35
CA LEU A 805 -2.95 37.99 12.16
C LEU A 805 -3.87 38.73 13.14
N ILE A 806 -5.13 38.95 12.75
CA ILE A 806 -6.19 39.55 13.58
C ILE A 806 -7.36 38.57 13.82
N GLN A 807 -8.25 38.97 14.71
CA GLN A 807 -9.47 38.23 15.02
C GLN A 807 -10.65 38.74 14.17
N GLY A 808 -11.04 37.98 13.13
CA GLY A 808 -12.11 38.31 12.17
C GLY A 808 -13.50 37.73 12.46
N TYR A 809 -14.56 38.28 11.84
CA TYR A 809 -15.98 37.90 12.03
C TYR A 809 -16.37 36.54 11.38
N ASN A 810 -15.80 35.44 11.86
CA ASN A 810 -15.83 34.18 11.10
C ASN A 810 -16.92 33.20 11.58
N TYR A 811 -17.57 33.50 12.71
CA TYR A 811 -18.63 32.67 13.29
C TYR A 811 -19.65 33.50 14.08
N LYS A 812 -20.89 33.02 14.17
CA LYS A 812 -22.03 33.74 14.79
C LYS A 812 -21.84 34.10 16.28
N GLY A 813 -20.93 33.40 16.98
CA GLY A 813 -20.63 33.63 18.39
C GLY A 813 -19.61 34.76 18.64
N PHE A 814 -18.91 35.23 17.60
CA PHE A 814 -17.79 36.16 17.69
C PHE A 814 -18.12 37.43 18.49
N ALA A 815 -19.26 38.08 18.19
CA ALA A 815 -19.65 39.32 18.88
C ALA A 815 -19.86 39.12 20.39
N ASN A 816 -20.29 37.93 20.81
CA ASN A 816 -20.47 37.61 22.22
C ASN A 816 -19.14 37.28 22.91
N GLU A 817 -18.23 36.56 22.25
CA GLU A 817 -16.87 36.30 22.78
C GLU A 817 -16.08 37.61 22.92
N ASN A 818 -16.13 38.48 21.91
CA ASN A 818 -15.39 39.74 21.89
C ASN A 818 -15.93 40.82 22.84
N ARG A 819 -17.22 40.78 23.16
CA ARG A 819 -17.82 41.66 24.18
C ARG A 819 -17.10 41.53 25.53
N HIS A 820 -16.65 40.33 25.89
CA HIS A 820 -15.96 40.06 27.15
C HIS A 820 -14.47 40.46 27.15
N LEU A 821 -13.79 40.53 25.99
CA LEU A 821 -12.36 40.86 25.92
C LEU A 821 -12.04 42.32 25.99
N GLY A 822 -12.54 43.07 25.02
CA GLY A 822 -11.87 44.33 24.70
C GLY A 822 -11.86 44.68 23.30
N ALA A 823 -11.81 43.60 22.53
CA ALA A 823 -11.66 43.56 21.11
C ALA A 823 -12.24 44.83 20.52
N THR A 824 -11.29 45.71 20.28
CA THR A 824 -11.48 46.97 19.59
C THR A 824 -11.99 46.65 18.19
N SER A 825 -12.47 47.66 17.46
CA SER A 825 -12.84 47.45 16.05
C SER A 825 -11.71 46.76 15.30
N ILE A 826 -12.03 46.04 14.22
CA ILE A 826 -11.04 45.38 13.36
C ILE A 826 -9.95 46.37 12.93
N THR A 827 -10.35 47.59 12.54
CA THR A 827 -9.43 48.70 12.23
C THR A 827 -8.40 48.97 13.32
N GLN A 828 -8.77 48.85 14.59
CA GLN A 828 -7.89 49.11 15.71
C GLN A 828 -6.96 47.92 15.98
N GLN A 829 -7.43 46.68 15.80
CA GLN A 829 -6.55 45.50 15.83
C GLN A 829 -5.43 45.64 14.80
N MET A 830 -5.76 46.11 13.58
CA MET A 830 -4.78 46.38 12.52
C MET A 830 -3.74 47.46 12.93
N LEU A 831 -4.18 48.55 13.57
CA LEU A 831 -3.27 49.60 14.05
C LEU A 831 -2.32 49.07 15.13
N HIS A 832 -2.83 48.25 16.06
CA HIS A 832 -2.03 47.63 17.10
C HIS A 832 -0.97 46.70 16.49
N PHE A 833 -1.36 45.83 15.55
CA PHE A 833 -0.45 44.93 14.86
C PHE A 833 0.70 45.69 14.18
N ASN A 834 0.38 46.72 13.39
CA ASN A 834 1.38 47.54 12.70
C ASN A 834 2.36 48.23 13.67
N ARG A 835 1.86 48.81 14.76
CA ARG A 835 2.71 49.45 15.78
C ARG A 835 3.64 48.46 16.49
N MET A 836 3.19 47.22 16.67
CA MET A 836 3.96 46.17 17.32
C MET A 836 5.14 45.70 16.46
N ILE A 837 4.95 45.57 15.14
CA ILE A 837 5.99 45.08 14.22
C ILE A 837 6.93 46.17 13.69
N GLU A 838 6.48 47.43 13.66
CA GLU A 838 7.20 48.56 13.06
C GLU A 838 8.67 48.68 13.54
N PRO A 839 8.99 48.55 14.85
CA PRO A 839 10.37 48.66 15.33
C PRO A 839 11.32 47.66 14.68
N TYR A 840 10.83 46.47 14.35
CA TYR A 840 11.65 45.41 13.76
C TYR A 840 11.81 45.60 12.26
N VAL A 841 10.73 45.89 11.54
CA VAL A 841 10.77 46.00 10.07
C VAL A 841 11.52 47.24 9.63
N LYS A 842 11.39 48.35 10.34
CA LYS A 842 12.13 49.60 10.04
C LYS A 842 13.64 49.40 10.19
N ASP A 843 14.07 48.75 11.27
CA ASP A 843 15.49 48.45 11.53
C ASP A 843 16.07 47.46 10.51
N ALA A 844 15.21 46.67 9.88
CA ALA A 844 15.57 45.60 8.95
C ALA A 844 15.68 46.03 7.47
N MET A 845 15.51 47.32 7.16
CA MET A 845 15.59 47.87 5.80
C MET A 845 17.04 48.09 5.31
N GLY A 846 18.06 47.67 6.06
CA GLY A 846 19.45 47.83 5.67
C GLY A 846 19.98 49.27 5.78
N VAL A 847 19.27 50.15 6.49
CA VAL A 847 19.57 51.59 6.55
C VAL A 847 20.84 51.86 7.36
N VAL A 848 21.73 52.66 6.77
CA VAL A 848 22.95 53.14 7.41
C VAL A 848 22.70 54.52 8.02
N ASN A 849 22.52 54.56 9.34
CA ASN A 849 22.36 55.82 10.08
C ASN A 849 23.71 56.55 10.27
N TYR A 850 23.69 57.88 10.38
CA TYR A 850 24.88 58.74 10.49
C TYR A 850 25.61 58.71 11.86
N ASP A 851 25.25 57.84 12.80
CA ASP A 851 25.95 57.74 14.10
C ASP A 851 27.27 56.95 14.06
N PHE A 852 28.33 57.47 13.43
CA PHE A 852 29.66 56.83 13.40
C PHE A 852 30.67 57.40 14.42
N GLY A 853 30.29 58.41 15.21
CA GLY A 853 31.18 59.07 16.16
C GLY A 853 30.62 60.36 16.77
N PRO A 854 31.46 61.15 17.46
CA PRO A 854 31.01 62.26 18.32
C PRO A 854 30.57 63.52 17.56
N CYS A 855 30.82 63.62 16.25
CA CYS A 855 30.43 64.77 15.44
C CYS A 855 29.93 64.38 14.05
N SER A 856 29.03 65.19 13.51
CA SER A 856 28.35 64.96 12.23
C SER A 856 29.30 64.97 11.03
N HIS A 857 30.34 65.82 11.03
CA HIS A 857 31.31 65.91 9.93
C HIS A 857 32.01 64.56 9.64
N LEU A 858 32.46 63.87 10.70
CA LEU A 858 33.13 62.58 10.57
C LEU A 858 32.22 61.53 9.93
N ALA A 859 30.95 61.51 10.33
CA ALA A 859 29.97 60.60 9.75
C ALA A 859 29.76 60.86 8.25
N TYR A 860 29.71 62.12 7.81
CA TYR A 860 29.60 62.45 6.38
C TYR A 860 30.84 61.99 5.59
N GLU A 861 32.04 62.16 6.13
CA GLU A 861 33.29 61.72 5.48
C GLU A 861 33.34 60.19 5.32
N ILE A 862 32.94 59.45 6.37
CA ILE A 862 32.82 57.99 6.34
C ILE A 862 31.81 57.56 5.27
N MET A 863 30.61 58.14 5.25
CA MET A 863 29.56 57.79 4.30
C MET A 863 29.96 58.07 2.85
N ALA A 864 30.56 59.24 2.60
CA ALA A 864 31.05 59.60 1.27
C ALA A 864 32.12 58.62 0.77
N HIS A 865 33.02 58.16 1.65
CA HIS A 865 34.03 57.17 1.32
C HIS A 865 33.42 55.79 1.02
N LEU A 866 32.52 55.31 1.88
CA LEU A 866 31.82 54.03 1.68
C LEU A 866 31.03 54.00 0.36
N VAL A 867 30.38 55.11 0.00
CA VAL A 867 29.70 55.25 -1.31
C VAL A 867 30.72 55.23 -2.46
N LYS A 868 31.82 55.97 -2.34
CA LYS A 868 32.87 56.04 -3.36
C LYS A 868 33.52 54.67 -3.62
N LYS A 869 33.68 53.87 -2.58
CA LYS A 869 34.18 52.48 -2.67
C LYS A 869 33.10 51.48 -3.05
N GLU A 870 31.91 51.94 -3.37
CA GLU A 870 30.78 51.11 -3.73
C GLU A 870 30.43 50.07 -2.66
N LEU A 871 30.74 50.36 -1.39
CA LEU A 871 30.47 49.48 -0.26
C LEU A 871 29.06 49.67 0.28
N ILE A 872 28.42 50.82 0.06
CA ILE A 872 27.01 51.07 0.39
C ILE A 872 26.31 51.68 -0.83
N ASN A 873 24.99 51.53 -0.90
CA ASN A 873 24.18 52.10 -1.97
C ASN A 873 23.94 53.60 -1.73
N ARG A 874 24.04 54.36 -2.83
CA ARG A 874 23.67 55.76 -2.91
C ARG A 874 22.15 55.87 -3.18
N PRO A 875 21.45 56.92 -2.72
CA PRO A 875 20.00 57.03 -2.91
C PRO A 875 19.58 56.92 -4.38
N THR A 876 18.57 56.10 -4.65
CA THR A 876 17.92 56.00 -5.96
C THR A 876 16.41 56.19 -5.80
N GLY A 877 15.98 57.43 -5.52
CA GLY A 877 14.56 57.77 -5.46
C GLY A 877 14.29 59.25 -5.18
N ASN A 878 13.10 59.72 -5.57
CA ASN A 878 12.66 61.11 -5.41
C ASN A 878 12.28 61.48 -3.95
N PHE A 879 12.39 60.57 -2.98
CA PHE A 879 11.78 60.72 -1.64
C PHE A 879 12.66 60.28 -0.44
N GLY A 880 13.97 60.04 -0.58
CA GLY A 880 14.79 59.61 0.56
C GLY A 880 16.27 60.01 0.51
N ASN A 881 16.79 60.51 1.65
CA ASN A 881 18.19 60.87 1.90
C ASN A 881 19.01 59.74 2.57
N SER A 882 18.50 58.50 2.55
CA SER A 882 19.06 57.37 3.31
C SER A 882 19.98 56.50 2.46
N HIS A 883 21.06 56.01 3.07
CA HIS A 883 21.98 55.06 2.45
C HIS A 883 21.68 53.66 2.96
N THR A 884 21.90 52.64 2.14
CA THR A 884 21.67 51.23 2.52
C THR A 884 22.91 50.38 2.32
N ILE A 885 23.09 49.35 3.13
CA ILE A 885 24.15 48.37 2.90
C ILE A 885 23.89 47.60 1.59
N LYS A 886 24.97 47.18 0.93
CA LYS A 886 24.90 46.31 -0.25
C LYS A 886 24.84 44.85 0.16
N ARG A 887 23.93 44.12 -0.47
CA ARG A 887 23.78 42.68 -0.29
C ARG A 887 24.99 41.94 -0.88
N GLY A 888 25.46 40.90 -0.19
CA GLY A 888 26.60 40.07 -0.62
C GLY A 888 27.98 40.56 -0.19
N ILE A 889 28.09 41.71 0.47
CA ILE A 889 29.34 42.19 1.07
C ILE A 889 29.42 41.71 2.52
N ASP A 890 30.49 40.98 2.87
CA ASP A 890 30.82 40.71 4.27
C ASP A 890 31.59 41.89 4.88
N TYR A 891 30.87 42.78 5.56
CA TYR A 891 31.47 43.98 6.18
C TYR A 891 32.46 43.68 7.31
N LYS A 892 32.52 42.44 7.81
CA LYS A 892 33.53 42.03 8.77
C LYS A 892 34.90 41.90 8.11
N THR A 893 34.95 41.41 6.88
CA THR A 893 36.20 41.02 6.20
C THR A 893 36.53 41.83 4.96
N VAL A 894 35.55 42.52 4.35
CA VAL A 894 35.76 43.33 3.15
C VAL A 894 36.85 44.38 3.39
N ASN A 895 37.70 44.61 2.39
CA ASN A 895 38.65 45.70 2.44
C ASN A 895 37.90 47.04 2.33
N LEU A 896 37.88 47.82 3.41
CA LEU A 896 37.22 49.13 3.44
C LEU A 896 38.03 50.23 2.75
N ASP A 897 39.33 49.98 2.48
CA ASP A 897 40.27 50.88 1.82
C ASP A 897 40.19 52.32 2.37
N LEU A 898 40.16 52.45 3.70
CA LEU A 898 39.95 53.72 4.41
C LEU A 898 41.18 54.64 4.26
N PRO A 899 40.98 55.94 3.99
CA PRO A 899 42.07 56.92 4.01
C PRO A 899 42.65 57.05 5.42
N THR A 900 43.88 57.56 5.52
CA THR A 900 44.59 57.71 6.81
C THR A 900 43.78 58.48 7.86
N SER A 901 42.92 59.43 7.45
CA SER A 901 42.02 60.18 8.35
C SER A 901 40.93 59.32 9.00
N LEU A 902 40.50 58.23 8.34
CA LEU A 902 39.40 57.37 8.77
C LEU A 902 39.86 56.02 9.36
N GLN A 903 41.13 55.65 9.17
CA GLN A 903 41.74 54.43 9.74
C GLN A 903 41.48 54.24 11.25
N PRO A 904 41.57 55.28 12.12
CA PRO A 904 41.28 55.12 13.55
C PRO A 904 39.85 54.65 13.86
N TYR A 905 38.90 54.83 12.94
CA TYR A 905 37.49 54.49 13.11
C TYR A 905 37.10 53.16 12.45
N GLU A 906 38.05 52.43 11.85
CA GLU A 906 37.77 51.21 11.11
C GLU A 906 36.97 50.20 11.94
N SER A 907 37.37 49.96 13.18
CA SER A 907 36.68 49.02 14.09
C SER A 907 35.21 49.42 14.32
N ILE A 908 34.96 50.73 14.53
CA ILE A 908 33.60 51.26 14.75
C ILE A 908 32.76 51.12 13.47
N ILE A 909 33.33 51.46 12.32
CA ILE A 909 32.66 51.35 11.01
C ILE A 909 32.29 49.90 10.73
N ARG A 910 33.25 48.97 10.87
CA ARG A 910 33.03 47.53 10.68
C ARG A 910 31.95 47.01 11.63
N ASN A 911 32.07 47.33 12.92
CA ASN A 911 31.10 46.89 13.92
C ASN A 911 29.69 47.41 13.59
N LYS A 912 29.57 48.67 13.15
CA LYS A 912 28.28 49.24 12.78
C LYS A 912 27.70 48.58 11.54
N LEU A 913 28.44 48.55 10.43
CA LEU A 913 27.95 47.98 9.16
C LEU A 913 27.62 46.49 9.29
N SER A 914 28.40 45.74 10.07
CA SER A 914 28.18 44.30 10.27
C SER A 914 26.96 43.95 11.13
N ASN A 915 26.41 44.92 11.87
CA ASN A 915 25.25 44.74 12.74
C ASN A 915 23.95 45.34 12.16
N ILE A 916 24.02 46.03 11.02
CA ILE A 916 22.84 46.52 10.32
C ILE A 916 22.05 45.32 9.79
N LYS A 917 20.77 45.26 10.13
CA LYS A 917 19.86 44.21 9.66
C LYS A 917 19.37 44.59 8.25
N ASN A 918 19.47 43.66 7.32
CA ASN A 918 18.93 43.81 5.97
C ASN A 918 18.22 42.52 5.56
N LEU A 919 16.89 42.52 5.59
CA LEU A 919 16.10 41.37 5.14
C LEU A 919 16.24 41.17 3.63
N ARG A 920 16.15 39.92 3.20
CA ARG A 920 16.10 39.56 1.79
C ARG A 920 14.71 39.80 1.21
N ASN A 921 13.69 39.32 1.92
CA ASN A 921 12.30 39.37 1.51
C ASN A 921 11.36 39.47 2.71
N ILE A 922 10.21 40.11 2.52
CA ILE A 922 9.05 40.05 3.40
C ILE A 922 7.89 39.50 2.59
N SER A 923 7.40 38.32 2.95
CA SER A 923 6.26 37.68 2.30
C SER A 923 5.00 37.87 3.14
N ILE A 924 3.89 38.21 2.51
CA ILE A 924 2.60 38.39 3.16
C ILE A 924 1.55 37.58 2.41
N VAL A 925 0.87 36.69 3.14
CA VAL A 925 -0.23 35.85 2.64
C VAL A 925 -1.49 36.17 3.46
N GLU A 926 -2.58 36.52 2.77
CA GLU A 926 -3.88 36.88 3.35
C GLU A 926 -4.56 35.65 3.96
N GLY A 927 -5.04 35.76 5.20
CA GLY A 927 -5.79 34.71 5.86
C GLY A 927 -7.30 34.86 5.73
N ASN A 928 -8.04 33.87 6.21
CA ASN A 928 -9.49 33.91 6.10
C ASN A 928 -10.12 34.81 7.18
N HIS A 929 -9.42 35.09 8.27
CA HIS A 929 -9.84 36.10 9.23
C HIS A 929 -9.80 37.48 8.59
N GLU A 930 -8.77 37.82 7.81
CA GLU A 930 -8.65 39.07 7.08
C GLU A 930 -9.72 39.16 5.99
N ALA A 931 -9.89 38.11 5.18
CA ALA A 931 -10.85 38.09 4.08
C ALA A 931 -12.33 38.19 4.52
N ASN A 932 -12.68 37.71 5.72
CA ASN A 932 -14.06 37.68 6.23
C ASN A 932 -14.39 38.85 7.19
N SER A 933 -13.43 39.73 7.46
CA SER A 933 -13.51 40.74 8.52
C SER A 933 -14.45 41.92 8.23
N ASP A 934 -14.99 42.07 7.02
CA ASP A 934 -15.93 43.15 6.72
C ASP A 934 -17.03 42.74 5.73
N TRP A 935 -18.13 42.17 6.26
CA TRP A 935 -19.27 41.71 5.44
C TRP A 935 -19.95 42.85 4.64
N ASP A 936 -19.83 44.10 5.10
CA ASP A 936 -20.46 45.28 4.49
C ASP A 936 -19.48 46.11 3.64
N TYR A 937 -18.16 46.03 3.87
CA TYR A 937 -17.12 46.70 3.05
C TYR A 937 -16.15 45.69 2.42
N LYS A 938 -16.66 44.89 1.47
CA LYS A 938 -15.82 44.05 0.59
C LYS A 938 -14.80 44.92 -0.16
N GLY A 939 -13.56 44.97 0.32
CA GLY A 939 -12.48 45.72 -0.34
C GLY A 939 -11.39 46.30 0.56
N PHE A 940 -11.42 46.07 1.88
CA PHE A 940 -10.35 46.49 2.79
C PHE A 940 -9.58 45.27 3.32
N ASP A 941 -8.33 45.10 2.86
CA ASP A 941 -7.47 43.97 3.20
C ASP A 941 -6.29 44.43 4.09
N GLU A 942 -6.18 43.88 5.29
CA GLU A 942 -5.10 44.18 6.24
C GLU A 942 -3.72 43.88 5.66
N THR A 943 -3.59 42.72 5.03
CA THR A 943 -2.32 42.30 4.45
C THR A 943 -1.89 43.21 3.30
N GLN A 944 -2.85 43.88 2.64
CA GLN A 944 -2.58 44.93 1.66
C GLN A 944 -2.03 46.23 2.29
N LEU A 945 -2.60 46.69 3.42
CA LEU A 945 -2.07 47.86 4.12
C LEU A 945 -0.67 47.60 4.69
N LEU A 946 -0.46 46.40 5.22
CA LEU A 946 0.84 45.93 5.69
C LEU A 946 1.87 45.97 4.54
N ALA A 947 1.51 45.44 3.37
CA ALA A 947 2.33 45.49 2.17
C ALA A 947 2.64 46.95 1.74
N GLN A 948 1.63 47.83 1.74
CA GLN A 948 1.81 49.25 1.41
C GLN A 948 2.73 49.97 2.39
N MET A 949 2.62 49.67 3.69
CA MET A 949 3.49 50.23 4.72
C MET A 949 4.94 49.81 4.49
N PHE A 950 5.18 48.52 4.25
CA PHE A 950 6.53 48.01 3.95
C PHE A 950 7.09 48.61 2.65
N GLU A 951 6.27 48.73 1.60
CA GLU A 951 6.66 49.38 0.34
C GLU A 951 6.97 50.86 0.56
N GLY A 952 6.21 51.50 1.45
CA GLY A 952 6.51 52.83 1.97
C GLY A 952 7.91 52.88 2.59
N TYR A 953 8.21 52.03 3.56
CA TYR A 953 9.53 52.01 4.20
C TYR A 953 10.65 51.72 3.21
N LYS A 954 10.47 50.76 2.30
CA LYS A 954 11.43 50.45 1.23
C LYS A 954 11.70 51.66 0.35
N LYS A 955 10.65 52.35 -0.12
CA LYS A 955 10.76 53.55 -0.96
C LYS A 955 11.44 54.72 -0.23
N HIS A 956 11.17 54.92 1.06
CA HIS A 956 11.80 55.98 1.85
C HIS A 956 13.25 55.68 2.22
N SER A 957 13.58 54.40 2.45
CA SER A 957 14.93 53.97 2.83
C SER A 957 15.87 53.76 1.65
N GLY A 958 15.35 53.51 0.45
CA GLY A 958 16.16 53.04 -0.68
C GLY A 958 16.61 51.59 -0.51
N SER A 959 15.83 50.79 0.22
CA SER A 959 16.14 49.39 0.52
C SER A 959 15.94 48.48 -0.69
N ASP A 960 16.73 47.41 -0.76
CA ASP A 960 16.61 46.34 -1.76
C ASP A 960 15.76 45.16 -1.27
N VAL A 961 15.16 45.26 -0.08
CA VAL A 961 14.24 44.25 0.48
C VAL A 961 13.11 43.95 -0.51
N GLY A 962 12.93 42.67 -0.84
CA GLY A 962 11.76 42.21 -1.59
C GLY A 962 10.51 42.27 -0.73
N ILE A 963 9.38 42.67 -1.30
CA ILE A 963 8.08 42.62 -0.64
C ILE A 963 7.14 41.86 -1.58
N SER A 964 6.62 40.74 -1.08
CA SER A 964 5.74 39.85 -1.84
C SER A 964 4.36 39.87 -1.18
N TYR A 965 3.32 40.23 -1.93
CA TYR A 965 1.93 40.20 -1.50
C TYR A 965 1.05 39.73 -2.65
N ALA A 966 0.15 38.78 -2.37
CA ALA A 966 -0.85 38.17 -3.25
C ALA A 966 -0.36 37.83 -4.67
N GLU A 967 -0.09 36.54 -4.93
CA GLU A 967 0.35 36.11 -6.26
C GLU A 967 -0.79 35.78 -7.21
N PHE A 968 -0.60 36.23 -8.45
CA PHE A 968 -1.38 35.80 -9.59
C PHE A 968 -0.77 34.52 -10.17
N ILE A 969 -1.51 33.42 -10.06
CA ILE A 969 -1.06 32.10 -10.50
C ILE A 969 -1.73 31.77 -11.83
N ALA A 970 -0.92 31.44 -12.84
CA ALA A 970 -1.43 30.86 -14.08
C ALA A 970 -1.78 29.38 -13.88
N ASN A 971 -3.02 29.00 -14.18
CA ASN A 971 -3.41 27.59 -14.21
C ASN A 971 -2.85 26.88 -15.47
N LYS A 972 -3.11 25.57 -15.62
CA LYS A 972 -2.64 24.78 -16.78
C LYS A 972 -3.18 25.23 -18.14
N TYR A 973 -4.22 26.06 -18.16
CA TYR A 973 -4.82 26.65 -19.37
C TYR A 973 -4.27 28.04 -19.67
N GLY A 974 -3.40 28.58 -18.80
CA GLY A 974 -2.87 29.93 -18.89
C GLY A 974 -3.78 30.99 -18.25
N ASP A 975 -4.88 30.61 -17.60
CA ASP A 975 -5.75 31.58 -16.93
C ASP A 975 -5.06 32.08 -15.66
N ILE A 976 -5.05 33.40 -15.48
CA ILE A 976 -4.48 34.05 -14.32
C ILE A 976 -5.51 34.10 -13.20
N MET A 977 -5.22 33.44 -12.08
CA MET A 977 -6.06 33.46 -10.87
C MET A 977 -5.33 34.21 -9.75
N GLN A 978 -5.99 35.17 -9.11
CA GLN A 978 -5.49 35.72 -7.86
C GLN A 978 -5.59 34.64 -6.77
N ALA A 979 -4.48 34.30 -6.15
CA ALA A 979 -4.43 33.36 -5.05
C ALA A 979 -3.84 34.05 -3.81
N SER A 980 -4.44 33.81 -2.64
CA SER A 980 -3.76 34.13 -1.37
C SER A 980 -2.63 33.11 -1.14
N ALA A 981 -1.53 33.37 -1.83
CA ALA A 981 -0.34 32.56 -1.80
C ALA A 981 0.88 33.40 -2.19
N SER A 982 2.07 32.89 -1.83
CA SER A 982 3.34 33.37 -2.35
C SER A 982 4.23 32.22 -2.78
N THR A 983 5.09 32.45 -3.76
CA THR A 983 6.08 31.49 -4.25
C THR A 983 7.48 32.08 -4.13
N MET A 984 8.43 31.23 -3.76
CA MET A 984 9.83 31.62 -3.64
C MET A 984 10.74 30.44 -3.96
N GLU A 985 11.95 30.73 -4.41
CA GLU A 985 12.99 29.72 -4.57
C GLU A 985 14.16 30.07 -3.63
N ILE A 986 14.51 29.15 -2.74
CA ILE A 986 15.61 29.30 -1.78
C ILE A 986 16.52 28.10 -1.92
N ASN A 987 17.80 28.30 -2.25
CA ASN A 987 18.80 27.23 -2.34
C ASN A 987 18.37 26.03 -3.22
N GLY A 988 17.59 26.31 -4.29
CA GLY A 988 17.05 25.30 -5.19
C GLY A 988 15.78 24.58 -4.71
N TYR A 989 15.22 24.98 -3.56
CA TYR A 989 13.89 24.55 -3.09
C TYR A 989 12.83 25.52 -3.58
N ARG A 990 11.82 25.02 -4.30
CA ARG A 990 10.63 25.79 -4.67
C ARG A 990 9.59 25.71 -3.56
N ILE A 991 9.29 26.85 -2.97
CA ILE A 991 8.42 26.99 -1.80
C ILE A 991 7.13 27.65 -2.24
N PHE A 992 6.01 27.11 -1.78
CA PHE A 992 4.68 27.66 -1.95
C PHE A 992 4.10 27.92 -0.56
N ASN A 993 3.79 29.17 -0.24
CA ASN A 993 3.14 29.56 1.01
C ASN A 993 1.67 29.84 0.73
N THR A 994 0.75 29.36 1.56
CA THR A 994 -0.68 29.67 1.43
C THR A 994 -1.44 29.55 2.75
N HIS A 995 -2.53 30.30 2.89
CA HIS A 995 -3.48 30.19 4.00
C HIS A 995 -4.78 29.55 3.50
N TYR A 996 -4.73 28.25 3.23
CA TYR A 996 -5.81 27.56 2.50
C TYR A 996 -7.00 27.13 3.39
N GLU A 997 -8.21 27.56 3.04
CA GLU A 997 -9.47 27.12 3.65
C GLU A 997 -9.97 25.77 3.09
N GLY A 998 -10.06 24.75 3.96
CA GLY A 998 -10.82 23.53 3.70
C GLY A 998 -11.85 23.26 4.80
N ARG A 999 -13.12 23.07 4.49
CA ARG A 999 -14.16 22.80 5.52
C ARG A 999 -13.83 21.55 6.39
N GLY A 1000 -13.63 21.75 7.70
CA GLY A 1000 -13.85 20.76 8.79
C GLY A 1000 -12.91 19.55 8.97
N SER A 1001 -12.47 19.34 10.22
CA SER A 1001 -12.10 18.08 10.92
C SER A 1001 -11.30 16.95 10.21
N LYS A 1002 -10.31 17.25 9.38
CA LYS A 1002 -9.40 16.24 8.77
C LYS A 1002 -7.96 16.72 8.84
N SER A 1003 -6.96 15.83 8.97
CA SER A 1003 -5.55 16.24 9.09
C SER A 1003 -5.05 17.07 7.93
N ILE A 1004 -4.00 17.85 8.20
CA ILE A 1004 -3.33 18.67 7.20
C ILE A 1004 -2.70 17.77 6.15
N THR A 1005 -2.13 16.63 6.53
CA THR A 1005 -1.60 15.64 5.58
C THR A 1005 -2.65 15.19 4.54
N GLU A 1006 -3.86 14.78 4.95
CA GLU A 1006 -4.92 14.34 4.01
C GLU A 1006 -5.36 15.50 3.09
N ARG A 1007 -5.38 16.72 3.63
CA ARG A 1007 -5.79 17.94 2.88
C ARG A 1007 -4.72 18.35 1.87
N ALA A 1008 -3.47 18.42 2.29
CA ALA A 1008 -2.34 18.71 1.44
C ALA A 1008 -2.22 17.69 0.32
N TYR A 1009 -2.44 16.40 0.61
CA TYR A 1009 -2.50 15.36 -0.40
C TYR A 1009 -3.59 15.64 -1.45
N LYS A 1010 -4.81 15.97 -1.02
CA LYS A 1010 -5.91 16.29 -1.96
C LYS A 1010 -5.61 17.53 -2.77
N TRP A 1011 -5.04 18.56 -2.14
CA TRP A 1011 -4.67 19.80 -2.79
C TRP A 1011 -3.60 19.56 -3.84
N LEU A 1012 -2.48 18.93 -3.48
CA LEU A 1012 -1.39 18.54 -4.39
C LEU A 1012 -1.89 17.61 -5.52
N SER A 1013 -2.86 16.74 -5.24
CA SER A 1013 -3.46 15.86 -6.24
C SER A 1013 -4.39 16.61 -7.20
N GLY A 1014 -5.16 17.57 -6.70
CA GLY A 1014 -6.07 18.40 -7.49
C GLY A 1014 -5.35 19.48 -8.30
N SER A 1015 -4.19 19.96 -7.81
CA SER A 1015 -3.35 20.96 -8.48
C SER A 1015 -2.37 20.36 -9.49
N LYS A 1016 -2.30 19.02 -9.61
CA LYS A 1016 -1.37 18.31 -10.49
C LYS A 1016 -1.52 18.77 -11.95
N GLY A 1017 -0.46 19.40 -12.46
CA GLY A 1017 -0.37 19.94 -13.82
C GLY A 1017 -0.79 21.40 -13.97
N SER A 1018 -1.39 22.02 -12.93
CA SER A 1018 -1.80 23.43 -12.92
C SER A 1018 -0.82 24.36 -12.21
N LEU A 1019 0.10 23.82 -11.41
CA LEU A 1019 1.15 24.55 -10.72
C LEU A 1019 2.53 23.98 -11.10
N PRO A 1020 3.60 24.80 -11.03
CA PRO A 1020 4.98 24.29 -11.08
C PRO A 1020 5.21 23.21 -10.02
N LYS A 1021 6.24 22.35 -10.18
CA LYS A 1021 6.59 21.38 -9.14
C LYS A 1021 6.96 22.13 -7.84
N ILE A 1022 6.28 21.81 -6.75
CA ILE A 1022 6.47 22.40 -5.41
C ILE A 1022 7.31 21.43 -4.59
N ASP A 1023 8.40 21.92 -3.99
CA ASP A 1023 9.27 21.11 -3.14
C ASP A 1023 8.93 21.30 -1.66
N ILE A 1024 8.49 22.50 -1.26
CA ILE A 1024 8.01 22.84 0.09
C ILE A 1024 6.67 23.56 -0.01
N LEU A 1025 5.67 23.13 0.76
CA LEU A 1025 4.34 23.74 0.85
C LEU A 1025 4.07 24.16 2.30
N ASP A 1026 4.07 25.45 2.57
CA ASP A 1026 3.73 25.97 3.89
C ASP A 1026 2.25 26.37 3.98
N PHE A 1027 1.59 25.93 5.05
CA PHE A 1027 0.23 26.30 5.44
C PHE A 1027 0.23 27.16 6.71
N GLY A 1028 -0.61 28.21 6.73
CA GLY A 1028 -1.20 28.80 7.93
C GLY A 1028 -2.60 28.24 8.13
N HIS A 1029 -3.18 28.29 9.34
CA HIS A 1029 -4.54 27.84 9.74
C HIS A 1029 -4.64 26.52 10.57
N TYR A 1030 -5.66 26.44 11.44
CA TYR A 1030 -6.03 25.35 12.39
C TYR A 1030 -5.32 25.27 13.74
N HIS A 1031 -4.51 26.28 14.08
CA HIS A 1031 -3.80 26.33 15.36
C HIS A 1031 -3.08 25.01 15.66
N LEU A 1032 -2.32 24.44 14.74
CA LEU A 1032 -1.54 23.24 15.03
C LEU A 1032 -0.19 23.30 14.33
N PHE A 1033 0.76 22.59 14.92
CA PHE A 1033 2.02 22.31 14.24
C PHE A 1033 1.95 20.91 13.66
N GLU A 1034 2.06 20.82 12.34
CA GLU A 1034 2.11 19.57 11.60
C GLU A 1034 3.10 19.71 10.45
N MET A 1035 4.05 18.80 10.35
CA MET A 1035 5.00 18.70 9.25
C MET A 1035 4.77 17.36 8.58
N ALA A 1036 4.76 17.29 7.25
CA ALA A 1036 4.63 16.03 6.54
C ALA A 1036 5.36 16.03 5.20
N VAL A 1037 5.76 14.87 4.67
CA VAL A 1037 6.14 14.75 3.26
C VAL A 1037 5.06 13.98 2.52
N VAL A 1038 4.50 14.64 1.52
CA VAL A 1038 3.37 14.16 0.73
C VAL A 1038 3.75 14.24 -0.74
N ARG A 1039 3.85 13.08 -1.41
CA ARG A 1039 4.25 12.97 -2.84
C ARG A 1039 5.57 13.67 -3.16
N GLY A 1040 6.57 13.55 -2.29
CA GLY A 1040 7.89 14.17 -2.45
C GLY A 1040 7.95 15.67 -2.13
N THR A 1041 6.84 16.29 -1.73
CA THR A 1041 6.78 17.69 -1.27
C THR A 1041 6.75 17.73 0.25
N LEU A 1042 7.61 18.56 0.85
CA LEU A 1042 7.58 18.84 2.28
C LEU A 1042 6.44 19.82 2.58
N VAL A 1043 5.37 19.33 3.19
CA VAL A 1043 4.25 20.08 3.71
C VAL A 1043 4.52 20.51 5.15
N HIS A 1044 4.20 21.74 5.49
CA HIS A 1044 4.44 22.27 6.82
C HIS A 1044 3.37 23.27 7.23
N CYS A 1045 2.63 22.94 8.28
CA CYS A 1045 1.81 23.88 9.03
C CYS A 1045 2.65 24.48 10.16
N THR A 1046 2.82 25.78 10.07
CA THR A 1046 3.97 26.52 10.59
C THR A 1046 3.85 26.93 12.06
N GLY A 1047 2.88 26.35 12.79
CA GLY A 1047 2.56 26.71 14.17
C GLY A 1047 1.59 27.89 14.27
N HIS A 1048 1.36 28.39 15.49
CA HIS A 1048 0.37 29.43 15.79
C HIS A 1048 0.72 30.28 17.03
N GLY A 1049 0.44 31.57 16.96
CA GLY A 1049 0.66 32.52 18.07
C GLY A 1049 -0.45 32.54 19.12
N ALA A 1050 -1.71 32.36 18.71
CA ALA A 1050 -2.86 32.28 19.62
C ALA A 1050 -3.26 30.85 19.95
N GLY A 1051 -3.70 30.59 21.19
CA GLY A 1051 -4.27 29.30 21.60
C GLY A 1051 -5.68 29.03 21.02
N THR A 1052 -6.28 27.89 21.36
CA THR A 1052 -7.62 27.49 20.89
C THR A 1052 -8.74 28.34 21.50
N SER A 1053 -9.56 28.98 20.66
CA SER A 1053 -10.71 29.80 21.08
C SER A 1053 -11.85 28.98 21.71
N GLY A 1054 -12.80 29.65 22.37
CA GLY A 1054 -13.98 29.00 22.97
C GLY A 1054 -14.88 28.31 21.93
N TYR A 1055 -15.01 28.91 20.74
CA TYR A 1055 -15.71 28.33 19.59
C TYR A 1055 -15.04 27.05 19.08
N GLU A 1056 -13.72 27.04 18.91
CA GLU A 1056 -12.98 25.86 18.47
C GLU A 1056 -13.03 24.75 19.53
N TYR A 1057 -12.89 25.11 20.80
CA TYR A 1057 -13.07 24.16 21.89
C TYR A 1057 -14.47 23.51 21.85
N ARG A 1058 -15.52 24.29 21.57
CA ARG A 1058 -16.90 23.78 21.39
C ARG A 1058 -17.04 22.85 20.17
N LEU A 1059 -16.26 23.06 19.11
CA LEU A 1059 -16.18 22.16 17.95
C LEU A 1059 -15.37 20.89 18.21
N GLY A 1060 -14.78 20.75 19.40
CA GLY A 1060 -14.03 19.58 19.83
C GLY A 1060 -12.53 19.66 19.55
N TYR A 1061 -12.00 20.84 19.18
CA TYR A 1061 -10.57 21.04 19.09
C TYR A 1061 -9.95 21.01 20.51
N PRO A 1062 -8.87 20.23 20.72
CA PRO A 1062 -8.19 20.21 22.02
C PRO A 1062 -7.57 21.59 22.31
N PRO A 1063 -7.46 22.00 23.59
CA PRO A 1063 -6.78 23.24 23.95
C PRO A 1063 -5.28 23.11 23.66
N LYS A 1064 -4.75 24.00 22.82
CA LYS A 1064 -3.34 23.99 22.39
C LYS A 1064 -2.59 25.22 22.91
N LYS A 1065 -1.31 25.03 23.25
CA LYS A 1065 -0.38 26.11 23.61
C LYS A 1065 0.24 26.73 22.33
N PRO A 1066 0.58 28.02 22.32
CA PRO A 1066 1.32 28.64 21.23
C PRO A 1066 2.63 27.91 20.94
N ILE A 1067 2.90 27.68 19.65
CA ILE A 1067 4.16 27.14 19.15
C ILE A 1067 4.54 27.98 17.93
N TYR A 1068 5.71 28.60 17.99
CA TYR A 1068 6.26 29.37 16.89
C TYR A 1068 7.32 28.54 16.15
N ALA A 1069 7.57 28.84 14.88
CA ALA A 1069 8.56 28.10 14.11
C ALA A 1069 9.33 28.98 13.11
N TYR A 1070 10.53 28.54 12.75
CA TYR A 1070 11.31 29.10 11.65
C TYR A 1070 12.10 28.01 10.94
N LYS A 1071 12.43 28.25 9.68
CA LYS A 1071 13.21 27.32 8.85
C LYS A 1071 14.60 27.89 8.56
N MET A 1072 15.59 27.01 8.51
CA MET A 1072 16.95 27.33 8.11
C MET A 1072 17.33 26.49 6.90
N PHE A 1073 17.75 27.15 5.83
CA PHE A 1073 18.33 26.52 4.65
C PHE A 1073 19.85 26.57 4.80
N MET A 1074 20.45 25.41 5.06
CA MET A 1074 21.84 25.29 5.48
C MET A 1074 22.80 25.26 4.30
N PRO A 1075 24.08 25.66 4.49
CA PRO A 1075 25.12 25.55 3.48
C PRO A 1075 25.35 24.15 2.92
N ASP A 1076 25.17 23.10 3.73
CA ASP A 1076 25.26 21.71 3.27
C ASP A 1076 24.08 21.24 2.40
N GLY A 1077 23.09 22.11 2.16
CA GLY A 1077 21.90 21.82 1.38
C GLY A 1077 20.73 21.29 2.21
N SER A 1078 20.91 21.02 3.50
CA SER A 1078 19.83 20.56 4.38
C SER A 1078 18.84 21.68 4.73
N VAL A 1079 17.62 21.30 5.12
CA VAL A 1079 16.62 22.22 5.68
C VAL A 1079 16.36 21.81 7.11
N ARG A 1080 16.47 22.75 8.04
CA ARG A 1080 16.17 22.55 9.47
C ARG A 1080 14.94 23.36 9.83
N LEU A 1081 14.03 22.74 10.57
CA LEU A 1081 12.89 23.40 11.17
C LEU A 1081 13.15 23.53 12.66
N VAL A 1082 12.95 24.73 13.21
CA VAL A 1082 13.12 24.98 14.64
C VAL A 1082 11.82 25.50 15.18
N THR A 1083 11.34 24.85 16.25
CA THR A 1083 10.15 25.27 17.00
C THR A 1083 10.55 25.93 18.29
N ILE A 1084 9.79 26.95 18.69
CA ILE A 1084 9.95 27.72 19.91
C ILE A 1084 8.63 27.65 20.68
N GLY A 1085 8.68 27.05 21.85
CA GLY A 1085 7.54 26.87 22.74
C GLY A 1085 7.40 27.97 23.79
N ALA A 1086 6.30 27.89 24.54
CA ALA A 1086 5.93 28.89 25.53
C ALA A 1086 6.97 29.08 26.65
N ASN A 1087 7.58 28.01 27.18
CA ASN A 1087 8.52 28.11 28.31
C ASN A 1087 9.80 28.86 27.88
N PHE A 1088 10.24 28.69 26.64
CA PHE A 1088 11.38 29.45 26.11
C PHE A 1088 11.05 30.95 26.06
N LEU A 1089 9.88 31.30 25.52
CA LEU A 1089 9.46 32.70 25.38
C LEU A 1089 9.15 33.36 26.73
N GLU A 1090 8.69 32.63 27.73
CA GLU A 1090 8.53 33.18 29.08
C GLU A 1090 9.85 33.72 29.64
N ASN A 1091 10.95 33.00 29.38
CA ASN A 1091 12.28 33.32 29.89
C ASN A 1091 13.10 34.25 28.97
N TYR A 1092 12.72 34.39 27.71
CA TYR A 1092 13.43 35.22 26.73
C TYR A 1092 13.42 36.72 27.09
N GLN A 1093 14.56 37.37 26.88
CA GLN A 1093 14.79 38.79 27.18
C GLN A 1093 14.95 39.59 25.89
N ILE A 1094 14.15 40.66 25.74
CA ILE A 1094 14.14 41.52 24.54
C ILE A 1094 15.50 42.19 24.30
N LYS A 1095 15.96 42.14 23.05
CA LYS A 1095 17.21 42.72 22.56
C LYS A 1095 17.03 44.04 21.83
N ASN A 1096 15.87 44.27 21.19
CA ASN A 1096 15.58 45.56 20.57
C ASN A 1096 15.73 46.70 21.58
N SER A 1097 16.62 47.66 21.30
CA SER A 1097 17.00 48.71 22.25
C SER A 1097 15.84 49.66 22.59
N TYR A 1098 14.96 49.94 21.63
CA TYR A 1098 13.78 50.78 21.81
C TYR A 1098 12.80 50.13 22.80
N ILE A 1099 12.48 48.85 22.59
CA ILE A 1099 11.54 48.10 23.44
C ILE A 1099 12.17 47.82 24.81
N LYS A 1100 13.45 47.41 24.84
CA LYS A 1100 14.19 47.15 26.09
C LYS A 1100 14.26 48.38 26.99
N GLY A 1101 14.49 49.57 26.42
CA GLY A 1101 14.52 50.83 27.18
C GLY A 1101 13.17 51.22 27.78
N ARG A 1102 12.06 50.76 27.18
CA ARG A 1102 10.69 51.06 27.59
C ARG A 1102 10.09 50.01 28.54
N GLY A 1103 10.53 48.76 28.41
CA GLY A 1103 9.93 47.57 29.02
C GLY A 1103 8.83 46.98 28.12
N LEU A 1104 8.78 45.64 28.02
CA LEU A 1104 7.88 44.92 27.12
C LEU A 1104 6.40 45.23 27.40
N ASP A 1105 5.97 45.11 28.65
CA ASP A 1105 4.56 45.35 29.03
C ASP A 1105 4.13 46.78 28.74
N ASN A 1106 5.01 47.76 29.00
CA ASN A 1106 4.75 49.16 28.69
C ASN A 1106 4.66 49.38 27.18
N PHE A 1107 5.58 48.80 26.40
CA PHE A 1107 5.57 48.89 24.95
C PHE A 1107 4.27 48.31 24.37
N ILE A 1108 3.88 47.10 24.78
CA ILE A 1108 2.62 46.47 24.34
C ILE A 1108 1.43 47.34 24.73
N SER A 1109 1.40 47.82 25.98
CA SER A 1109 0.35 48.73 26.44
C SER A 1109 0.28 49.99 25.58
N ASP A 1110 1.41 50.60 25.22
CA ASP A 1110 1.47 51.83 24.42
C ASP A 1110 1.06 51.59 22.96
N CYS A 1111 1.43 50.44 22.37
CA CYS A 1111 0.95 50.02 21.07
C CYS A 1111 -0.58 49.89 21.06
N MET A 1112 -1.14 49.42 22.18
CA MET A 1112 -2.57 49.20 22.41
C MET A 1112 -3.33 50.41 22.99
N VAL A 1113 -2.73 51.61 23.04
CA VAL A 1113 -3.37 52.85 23.53
C VAL A 1113 -3.90 53.71 22.36
N GLU A 1114 -5.14 54.17 22.49
CA GLU A 1114 -5.81 55.12 21.58
C GLU A 1114 -5.64 56.58 22.05
N PRO A 1115 -5.10 57.51 21.23
CA PRO A 1115 -5.29 58.94 21.42
C PRO A 1115 -6.67 59.36 20.87
N VAL A 1116 -7.49 60.01 21.70
CA VAL A 1116 -8.76 60.62 21.28
C VAL A 1116 -8.58 62.14 21.23
N ASP A 1117 -8.65 62.72 20.03
CA ASP A 1117 -8.83 64.17 19.89
C ASP A 1117 -10.30 64.51 20.21
N MET A 1118 -10.54 65.25 21.29
CA MET A 1118 -11.83 65.93 21.48
C MET A 1118 -11.86 67.12 20.53
N LEU A 1119 -12.35 66.92 19.31
CA LEU A 1119 -12.53 68.00 18.34
C LEU A 1119 -13.98 68.47 18.24
N ALA A 1120 -14.08 69.78 18.16
CA ALA A 1120 -15.25 70.60 17.98
C ALA A 1120 -16.10 70.20 16.77
N GLU A 1121 -17.36 70.63 16.83
CA GLU A 1121 -18.43 70.49 15.84
C GLU A 1121 -17.97 70.57 14.37
N ILE A 1122 -17.98 69.44 13.67
CA ILE A 1122 -18.13 69.41 12.21
C ILE A 1122 -19.20 68.38 11.84
N SER A 1123 -20.08 68.80 10.95
CA SER A 1123 -21.36 68.22 10.55
C SER A 1123 -21.27 66.81 9.92
N SER A 1124 -22.34 66.06 10.19
CA SER A 1124 -22.66 64.70 9.76
C SER A 1124 -22.58 64.42 8.25
N GLY A 1125 -21.82 63.39 7.88
CA GLY A 1125 -21.92 62.73 6.58
C GLY A 1125 -20.70 61.87 6.29
N GLN A 1126 -20.80 60.57 6.59
CA GLN A 1126 -19.76 59.54 6.49
C GLN A 1126 -18.86 59.41 7.73
N ILE A 1127 -18.54 58.16 8.05
CA ILE A 1127 -17.83 57.63 9.23
C ILE A 1127 -18.77 57.31 10.40
N GLN A 1128 -19.08 56.02 10.48
CA GLN A 1128 -19.81 55.38 11.56
C GLN A 1128 -18.92 55.31 12.81
N LYS A 1129 -19.46 55.76 13.94
CA LYS A 1129 -18.85 55.70 15.28
C LYS A 1129 -18.49 54.27 15.67
N MET A 1130 -17.33 54.08 16.29
CA MET A 1130 -17.16 53.05 17.33
C MET A 1130 -16.28 53.54 18.48
N TYR A 1131 -16.69 53.15 19.69
CA TYR A 1131 -16.11 53.42 21.00
C TYR A 1131 -15.15 52.30 21.44
N SER A 1132 -14.28 52.63 22.39
CA SER A 1132 -13.06 51.92 22.79
C SER A 1132 -13.14 51.19 24.14
N ARG A 1133 -12.10 50.40 24.46
CA ARG A 1133 -11.85 49.90 25.82
C ARG A 1133 -10.89 50.83 26.60
N SER A 1134 -11.35 51.19 27.81
CA SER A 1134 -10.73 51.92 28.94
C SER A 1134 -9.97 53.23 28.67
N LEU A 1135 -10.65 54.33 29.03
CA LEU A 1135 -10.17 55.72 29.06
C LEU A 1135 -9.16 55.98 30.20
N LYS A 1136 -8.04 56.66 29.90
CA LYS A 1136 -7.28 57.44 30.90
C LYS A 1136 -7.41 58.94 30.58
N PRO A 1137 -7.88 59.79 31.52
CA PRO A 1137 -8.00 61.22 31.28
C PRO A 1137 -6.61 61.87 31.20
N ARG A 1138 -6.37 62.65 30.14
CA ARG A 1138 -5.17 63.51 30.05
C ARG A 1138 -5.41 64.78 30.87
N ALA A 1139 -4.46 65.14 31.75
CA ALA A 1139 -4.53 66.38 32.51
C ALA A 1139 -4.59 67.61 31.56
N PRO A 1140 -5.37 68.66 31.88
CA PRO A 1140 -5.58 69.77 30.96
C PRO A 1140 -4.30 70.61 30.82
N GLN A 1141 -3.75 70.69 29.60
CA GLN A 1141 -2.81 71.74 29.24
C GLN A 1141 -3.58 72.88 28.57
N SER A 1142 -3.63 74.03 29.24
CA SER A 1142 -4.22 75.25 28.70
C SER A 1142 -3.31 75.87 27.64
N ILE A 1143 -3.66 75.76 26.36
CA ILE A 1143 -3.12 76.66 25.34
C ILE A 1143 -4.25 77.02 24.37
N GLY A 1144 -4.98 78.09 24.71
CA GLY A 1144 -5.83 78.82 23.78
C GLY A 1144 -5.32 80.27 23.68
N PRO A 1145 -5.32 80.90 22.50
CA PRO A 1145 -5.07 82.33 22.41
C PRO A 1145 -6.28 83.09 22.95
N LYS A 1146 -6.02 84.02 23.89
CA LYS A 1146 -7.03 84.96 24.39
C LYS A 1146 -7.52 85.84 23.24
N ILE A 1147 -8.83 85.80 22.96
CA ILE A 1147 -9.50 86.84 22.18
C ILE A 1147 -10.54 87.51 23.09
N PRO A 1148 -10.54 88.85 23.19
CA PRO A 1148 -11.40 89.58 24.12
C PRO A 1148 -12.79 89.80 23.53
N ARG A 1149 -13.84 89.76 24.37
CA ARG A 1149 -15.09 90.47 24.10
C ARG A 1149 -15.62 91.18 25.34
N LYS A 1150 -15.86 92.48 25.11
CA LYS A 1150 -16.74 93.46 25.79
C LYS A 1150 -18.02 92.78 26.31
N SER A 1151 -18.63 93.15 27.41
CA SER A 1151 -18.64 94.39 28.22
C SER A 1151 -18.70 94.04 29.70
#